data_AF-A0A7X0IUZ8-F1
#
_entry.id   AF-A0A7X0IUZ8-F1
#
_cell.length_a   1.000
_cell.length_b   1.000
_cell.length_c   1.000
_cell.angle_alpha   90.00
_cell.angle_beta   90.00
_cell.angle_gamma   90.00
#
_symmetry.space_group_name_H-M   'P 1'
#
loop_
_entity.id
_entity.type
_entity.pdbx_description
1 polymer ?
#
loop_
_entity_poly.entity_id
_entity_poly.type
_entity_poly.pdbx_seq_one_letter_code
_entity_poly.pdbx_strand_id
1 'polypeptide(L)'
;MKNLVVLTAPVTAAAVLSIAHAQASEMPAFVEFESRWNSENSQAGFSIMQPFRLDAGRLFLIDANGSIIEGDVQKGSVGVGYRFQTTHGFTIGFNGYYDYLNSRLGNGFHQLSLGAELLGPIIEARANLYLPFGGDVAVQGAGRGVIDNGTLRFREGREQARPGADAEIGFKVPQISDDGNAELKFFGGSYWYGGKNISDMFGGKLRAELAVANLPGLPAGSTVSFGAAATYDNEDKLGGEILARLRIPFGGTGNGKPLDPFDPEMQGVRRALAIKTHVGATGELEDAILDINGRTAGKIVTISAADKDAATVNARLAAAGTNALALADGDIGLNGSLLLGDGQVLLGGGGALALHGAASGGRATFFNSGISGRLTSSNATQNVVTMASNSIVSSISLSGGLAGIGSTGASNLLIDNVDISGTAHDGIRLAGVDGATIRNSRIHDLFVCESSTLCEFSIMDPNKAPYAAVSAHGTKNLTVRDTQIDSVTYGVFAGSAIHDGGWPPAITDLASNIRLDNVAISRSRREGVLLVAADKVEMNKVTVDNSEQGLDMDLVVLQGSSNVSITDMVLKGGINGLMLVSSTTLPHEAKTTNTNVNGLQVDGTRNAGIFFNPVSGINLKNVSITNAGTYGMFVYGDDWGYLGGPVANITFDKVVIDHASKAGLYFMGPSEDLTGDITVRNTPRDCKSDPSWMGGLSGSITQSPGSTLLVNGKELGPTTIDGRCG
;
A
#
# COMPACT_ATOMS: atom_id res chain seq x y z
N MET A 1 -15.20 -31.18 3.00
CA MET A 1 -15.27 -32.63 3.21
C MET A 1 -14.57 -33.33 2.05
N LYS A 2 -13.27 -33.57 2.19
CA LYS A 2 -12.45 -34.27 1.21
C LYS A 2 -11.55 -35.25 1.96
N ASN A 3 -11.86 -36.53 1.76
CA ASN A 3 -11.01 -37.71 1.77
C ASN A 3 -9.91 -37.79 2.84
N LEU A 4 -10.29 -38.41 3.96
CA LEU A 4 -9.39 -39.06 4.90
C LEU A 4 -8.71 -40.24 4.20
N VAL A 5 -7.52 -40.02 3.64
CA VAL A 5 -6.65 -41.09 3.14
C VAL A 5 -5.93 -41.68 4.34
N VAL A 6 -6.39 -42.85 4.77
CA VAL A 6 -5.70 -43.73 5.72
C VAL A 6 -4.38 -44.15 5.09
N LEU A 7 -3.26 -43.63 5.60
CA LEU A 7 -1.94 -44.08 5.21
C LEU A 7 -1.66 -45.43 5.88
N THR A 8 -1.90 -46.50 5.14
CA THR A 8 -1.34 -47.82 5.40
C THR A 8 0.17 -47.78 5.11
N ALA A 9 1.01 -47.76 6.14
CA ALA A 9 2.43 -48.09 6.03
C ALA A 9 2.67 -49.45 6.73
N PRO A 10 2.80 -50.55 5.98
CA PRO A 10 3.03 -51.86 6.54
C PRO A 10 4.54 -52.14 6.71
N VAL A 11 4.86 -52.77 7.84
CA VAL A 11 5.84 -53.87 7.92
C VAL A 11 7.29 -53.50 7.55
N THR A 12 8.01 -52.82 8.45
CA THR A 12 9.48 -53.01 8.61
C THR A 12 10.01 -52.72 10.02
N ALA A 13 9.16 -52.42 11.01
CA ALA A 13 9.55 -52.36 12.44
C ALA A 13 9.38 -53.71 13.17
N ALA A 14 8.88 -54.75 12.49
CA ALA A 14 8.60 -56.06 13.10
C ALA A 14 9.86 -56.90 13.40
N ALA A 15 11.04 -56.50 12.90
CA ALA A 15 12.27 -57.28 13.04
C ALA A 15 13.13 -56.95 14.29
N VAL A 16 12.81 -55.89 15.05
CA VAL A 16 13.49 -55.58 16.34
C VAL A 16 12.55 -55.79 17.55
N LEU A 17 11.24 -55.94 17.32
CA LEU A 17 10.23 -56.19 18.35
C LEU A 17 9.99 -57.69 18.67
N SER A 18 10.74 -58.60 18.04
CA SER A 18 10.56 -60.05 18.19
C SER A 18 11.33 -60.70 19.36
N ILE A 19 12.01 -59.93 20.23
CA ILE A 19 12.88 -60.51 21.30
C ILE A 19 12.32 -60.35 22.73
N ALA A 20 11.07 -59.91 22.97
CA ALA A 20 10.59 -59.73 24.35
C ALA A 20 9.14 -60.13 24.64
N HIS A 21 8.52 -61.00 23.84
CA HIS A 21 7.09 -61.32 23.97
C HIS A 21 6.72 -62.43 24.97
N ALA A 22 7.66 -62.98 25.74
CA ALA A 22 7.35 -64.11 26.62
C ALA A 22 7.22 -63.79 28.14
N GLN A 23 7.68 -62.62 28.62
CA GLN A 23 7.71 -62.33 30.08
C GLN A 23 7.29 -60.90 30.48
N ALA A 24 6.80 -60.06 29.56
CA ALA A 24 6.44 -58.70 29.92
C ALA A 24 5.21 -58.66 30.85
N SER A 25 5.35 -58.08 32.05
CA SER A 25 4.26 -57.87 32.99
C SER A 25 3.74 -56.45 32.86
N GLU A 26 2.42 -56.29 32.67
CA GLU A 26 1.78 -54.98 32.57
C GLU A 26 1.90 -54.22 33.90
N MET A 27 2.41 -52.99 33.81
CA MET A 27 2.42 -52.03 34.91
C MET A 27 1.25 -51.05 34.75
N PRO A 28 0.78 -50.38 35.84
CA PRO A 28 -0.29 -49.39 35.72
C PRO A 28 0.03 -48.35 34.66
N ALA A 29 -0.94 -48.08 33.79
CA ALA A 29 -0.90 -46.98 32.84
C ALA A 29 -1.08 -45.65 33.59
N PHE A 30 -0.68 -44.54 32.98
CA PHE A 30 -0.93 -43.20 33.52
C PHE A 30 -1.62 -42.36 32.47
N VAL A 31 -2.58 -41.56 32.92
CA VAL A 31 -2.96 -40.34 32.20
C VAL A 31 -2.36 -39.14 32.95
N GLU A 32 -1.82 -38.18 32.22
CA GLU A 32 -1.54 -36.85 32.75
C GLU A 32 -2.45 -35.84 32.05
N PHE A 33 -3.06 -34.94 32.80
CA PHE A 33 -3.67 -33.71 32.30
C PHE A 33 -2.76 -32.56 32.66
N GLU A 34 -2.43 -31.73 31.69
CA GLU A 34 -1.47 -30.64 31.85
C GLU A 34 -2.06 -29.34 31.34
N SER A 35 -1.90 -28.28 32.12
CA SER A 35 -2.20 -26.92 31.71
C SER A 35 -0.98 -26.03 31.94
N ARG A 36 -0.65 -25.20 30.95
CA ARG A 36 0.43 -24.23 31.00
C ARG A 36 -0.09 -22.85 30.68
N TRP A 37 0.42 -21.86 31.41
CA TRP A 37 0.11 -20.46 31.20
C TRP A 37 1.42 -19.68 31.14
N ASN A 38 1.63 -18.91 30.09
CA ASN A 38 2.73 -17.97 29.96
C ASN A 38 2.19 -16.64 29.43
N SER A 39 3.08 -15.65 29.23
CA SER A 39 2.70 -14.32 28.76
C SER A 39 2.16 -14.30 27.31
N GLU A 40 2.36 -15.36 26.54
CA GLU A 40 2.06 -15.41 25.10
C GLU A 40 0.85 -16.29 24.76
N ASN A 41 0.63 -17.35 25.53
CA ASN A 41 -0.43 -18.32 25.30
C ASN A 41 -0.77 -19.15 26.54
N SER A 42 -1.97 -19.71 26.48
CA SER A 42 -2.40 -20.83 27.31
C SER A 42 -2.40 -22.14 26.52
N GLN A 43 -2.03 -23.23 27.18
CA GLN A 43 -2.03 -24.59 26.61
C GLN A 43 -2.75 -25.54 27.55
N ALA A 44 -3.60 -26.40 27.00
CA ALA A 44 -4.17 -27.55 27.71
C ALA A 44 -3.88 -28.83 26.93
N GLY A 45 -3.52 -29.90 27.64
CA GLY A 45 -3.13 -31.16 27.03
C GLY A 45 -3.39 -32.37 27.90
N PHE A 46 -3.29 -33.53 27.27
CA PHE A 46 -3.26 -34.80 27.95
C PHE A 46 -2.13 -35.69 27.40
N SER A 47 -1.63 -36.59 28.23
CA SER A 47 -0.73 -37.66 27.83
C SER A 47 -1.18 -38.99 28.41
N ILE A 48 -0.87 -40.09 27.72
CA ILE A 48 -1.13 -41.46 28.14
C ILE A 48 0.18 -42.23 28.02
N MET A 49 0.69 -42.71 29.14
CA MET A 49 1.89 -43.54 29.21
C MET A 49 1.54 -44.96 29.63
N GLN A 50 1.94 -45.94 28.82
CA GLN A 50 1.85 -47.36 29.14
C GLN A 50 3.25 -47.96 29.35
N PRO A 51 3.61 -48.31 30.60
CA PRO A 51 4.83 -49.02 30.92
C PRO A 51 4.67 -50.55 30.81
N PHE A 52 5.74 -51.22 30.36
CA PHE A 52 5.87 -52.66 30.28
C PHE A 52 7.17 -53.09 30.94
N ARG A 53 7.09 -53.90 32.00
CA ARG A 53 8.28 -54.45 32.64
C ARG A 53 8.79 -55.64 31.82
N LEU A 54 10.01 -55.55 31.31
CA LEU A 54 10.63 -56.61 30.52
C LEU A 54 11.32 -57.64 31.42
N ASP A 55 12.14 -57.16 32.36
CA ASP A 55 12.89 -57.94 33.36
C ASP A 55 13.03 -57.10 34.65
N ALA A 56 13.66 -57.67 35.70
CA ALA A 56 14.05 -56.90 36.88
C ALA A 56 14.94 -55.69 36.51
N GLY A 57 14.42 -54.48 36.70
CA GLY A 57 15.12 -53.23 36.42
C GLY A 57 15.19 -52.83 34.94
N ARG A 58 14.31 -53.35 34.06
CA ARG A 58 14.20 -52.93 32.64
C ARG A 58 12.75 -52.67 32.25
N LEU A 59 12.52 -51.51 31.65
CA LEU A 59 11.19 -51.01 31.31
C LEU A 59 11.13 -50.53 29.86
N PHE A 60 10.07 -50.91 29.16
CA PHE A 60 9.69 -50.32 27.87
C PHE A 60 8.46 -49.44 28.07
N LEU A 61 8.40 -48.31 27.37
CA LEU A 61 7.35 -47.31 27.48
C LEU A 61 6.75 -47.03 26.11
N ILE A 62 5.43 -46.92 26.05
CA ILE A 62 4.71 -46.30 24.94
C ILE A 62 4.02 -45.06 25.50
N ASP A 63 4.16 -43.93 24.80
CA ASP A 63 3.61 -42.65 25.24
C ASP A 63 2.94 -41.92 24.07
N ALA A 64 1.74 -41.41 24.31
CA ALA A 64 0.99 -40.61 23.36
C ALA A 64 0.47 -39.34 24.04
N ASN A 65 0.63 -38.19 23.39
CA ASN A 65 0.16 -36.91 23.90
C ASN A 65 -0.60 -36.11 22.83
N GLY A 66 -1.56 -35.33 23.28
CA GLY A 66 -2.33 -34.40 22.47
C GLY A 66 -2.58 -33.11 23.26
N SER A 67 -2.50 -31.97 22.58
CA SER A 67 -2.78 -30.68 23.23
C SER A 67 -3.21 -29.60 22.26
N ILE A 68 -3.89 -28.63 22.81
CA ILE A 68 -4.39 -27.44 22.11
C ILE A 68 -3.73 -26.24 22.77
N ILE A 69 -3.21 -25.34 21.95
CA ILE A 69 -2.64 -24.05 22.36
C ILE A 69 -3.54 -22.95 21.81
N GLU A 70 -3.64 -21.85 22.54
CA GLU A 70 -4.37 -20.65 22.14
C GLU A 70 -4.05 -20.18 20.70
N GLY A 71 -5.11 -19.92 19.92
CA GLY A 71 -5.03 -19.57 18.51
C GLY A 71 -5.09 -20.78 17.56
N ASP A 72 -5.93 -21.78 17.89
CA ASP A 72 -6.22 -22.98 17.08
C ASP A 72 -5.00 -23.85 16.72
N VAL A 73 -3.92 -23.69 17.47
CA VAL A 73 -2.71 -24.51 17.33
C VAL A 73 -2.97 -25.89 17.95
N GLN A 74 -2.81 -26.93 17.15
CA GLN A 74 -3.01 -28.32 17.58
C GLN A 74 -1.69 -29.06 17.47
N LYS A 75 -1.34 -29.81 18.51
CA LYS A 75 -0.15 -30.66 18.49
C LYS A 75 -0.42 -32.03 19.06
N GLY A 76 0.30 -33.00 18.54
CA GLY A 76 0.26 -34.37 19.02
C GLY A 76 1.61 -35.04 18.85
N SER A 77 1.91 -35.97 19.74
CA SER A 77 3.10 -36.80 19.60
C SER A 77 2.86 -38.23 20.03
N VAL A 78 3.60 -39.14 19.41
CA VAL A 78 3.65 -40.55 19.80
C VAL A 78 5.10 -40.96 19.91
N GLY A 79 5.45 -41.67 20.96
CA GLY A 79 6.82 -42.07 21.23
C GLY A 79 6.95 -43.37 21.98
N VAL A 80 8.19 -43.82 22.03
CA VAL A 80 8.61 -45.00 22.76
C VAL A 80 9.81 -44.67 23.62
N GLY A 81 9.93 -45.37 24.74
CA GLY A 81 11.04 -45.20 25.67
C GLY A 81 11.56 -46.54 26.16
N TYR A 82 12.84 -46.56 26.53
CA TYR A 82 13.47 -47.70 27.18
C TYR A 82 14.26 -47.20 28.39
N ARG A 83 13.98 -47.75 29.56
CA ARG A 83 14.62 -47.40 30.83
C ARG A 83 15.25 -48.63 31.47
N PHE A 84 16.40 -48.46 32.10
CA PHE A 84 17.04 -49.50 32.89
C PHE A 84 17.63 -48.95 34.20
N GLN A 85 17.44 -49.71 35.28
CA GLN A 85 17.98 -49.41 36.60
C GLN A 85 19.44 -49.85 36.71
N THR A 86 20.19 -49.07 37.47
CA THR A 86 21.57 -49.34 37.88
C THR A 86 21.59 -49.81 39.33
N THR A 87 22.69 -50.44 39.76
CA THR A 87 22.87 -50.94 41.14
C THR A 87 22.89 -49.84 42.21
N HIS A 88 23.03 -48.57 41.82
CA HIS A 88 23.11 -47.42 42.72
C HIS A 88 21.80 -46.61 42.77
N GLY A 89 20.68 -47.16 42.28
CA GLY A 89 19.37 -46.52 42.35
C GLY A 89 19.12 -45.44 41.29
N PHE A 90 19.98 -45.31 40.28
CA PHE A 90 19.71 -44.50 39.09
C PHE A 90 19.00 -45.30 38.02
N THR A 91 18.11 -44.64 37.29
CA THR A 91 17.47 -45.12 36.06
C THR A 91 18.03 -44.34 34.88
N ILE A 92 18.54 -45.05 33.88
CA ILE A 92 18.98 -44.46 32.61
C ILE A 92 17.92 -44.75 31.55
N GLY A 93 17.51 -43.71 30.82
CA GLY A 93 16.45 -43.78 29.82
C GLY A 93 16.90 -43.25 28.46
N PHE A 94 16.38 -43.86 27.40
CA PHE A 94 16.40 -43.32 26.04
C PHE A 94 14.99 -43.30 25.49
N ASN A 95 14.64 -42.27 24.74
CA ASN A 95 13.31 -42.13 24.15
C ASN A 95 13.37 -41.53 22.75
N GLY A 96 12.34 -41.83 21.96
CA GLY A 96 12.16 -41.33 20.61
C GLY A 96 10.69 -41.00 20.35
N TYR A 97 10.42 -39.84 19.76
CA TYR A 97 9.06 -39.36 19.48
C TYR A 97 8.94 -38.88 18.04
N TYR A 98 7.77 -39.15 17.46
CA TYR A 98 7.26 -38.43 16.30
C TYR A 98 6.30 -37.35 16.78
N ASP A 99 6.58 -36.11 16.39
CA ASP A 99 5.83 -34.92 16.74
C ASP A 99 5.12 -34.35 15.52
N TYR A 100 3.91 -33.84 15.75
CA TYR A 100 3.14 -33.09 14.78
C TYR A 100 2.65 -31.77 15.38
N LEU A 101 2.73 -30.71 14.59
CA LEU A 101 2.19 -29.39 14.91
C LEU A 101 1.39 -28.87 13.72
N ASN A 102 0.15 -28.48 13.96
CA ASN A 102 -0.57 -27.55 13.10
C ASN A 102 -0.38 -26.13 13.64
N SER A 103 0.33 -25.28 12.91
CA SER A 103 0.67 -23.92 13.34
C SER A 103 -0.54 -22.98 13.34
N ARG A 104 -0.36 -21.77 13.89
CA ARG A 104 -1.39 -20.73 13.90
C ARG A 104 -1.77 -20.28 12.48
N LEU A 105 -0.89 -20.51 11.50
CA LEU A 105 -1.13 -20.24 10.08
C LEU A 105 -1.79 -21.43 9.36
N GLY A 106 -2.10 -22.52 10.06
CA GLY A 106 -2.69 -23.73 9.48
C GLY A 106 -1.69 -24.61 8.73
N ASN A 107 -0.39 -24.44 8.99
CA ASN A 107 0.67 -25.21 8.37
C ASN A 107 1.05 -26.43 9.22
N GLY A 108 1.17 -27.60 8.58
CA GLY A 108 1.57 -28.84 9.23
C GLY A 108 3.09 -29.01 9.28
N PHE A 109 3.64 -29.21 10.47
CA PHE A 109 5.05 -29.49 10.72
C PHE A 109 5.24 -30.83 11.41
N HIS A 110 6.35 -31.49 11.08
CA HIS A 110 6.71 -32.81 11.56
C HIS A 110 8.13 -32.79 12.13
N GLN A 111 8.36 -33.52 13.21
CA GLN A 111 9.66 -33.56 13.87
C GLN A 111 9.92 -34.92 14.52
N LEU A 112 11.17 -35.38 14.43
CA LEU A 112 11.68 -36.49 15.21
C LEU A 112 12.38 -35.92 16.45
N SER A 113 11.99 -36.38 17.63
CA SER A 113 12.67 -36.03 18.87
C SER A 113 13.39 -37.24 19.45
N LEU A 114 14.61 -37.04 19.93
CA LEU A 114 15.41 -38.06 20.60
C LEU A 114 15.81 -37.54 21.98
N GLY A 115 15.61 -38.35 23.02
CA GLY A 115 15.88 -37.96 24.40
C GLY A 115 16.72 -38.98 25.15
N ALA A 116 17.51 -38.49 26.11
CA ALA A 116 18.23 -39.28 27.09
C ALA A 116 17.93 -38.76 28.50
N GLU A 117 17.76 -39.67 29.45
CA GLU A 117 17.39 -39.35 30.84
C GLU A 117 18.30 -40.09 31.82
N LEU A 118 18.67 -39.43 32.90
CA LEU A 118 19.29 -40.01 34.09
C LEU A 118 18.45 -39.59 35.29
N LEU A 119 17.72 -40.53 35.90
CA LEU A 119 16.76 -40.25 36.96
C LEU A 119 17.23 -40.96 38.24
N GLY A 120 17.60 -40.18 39.26
CA GLY A 120 18.04 -40.71 40.55
C GLY A 120 17.15 -40.23 41.71
N PRO A 121 17.49 -40.63 42.95
CA PRO A 121 16.71 -40.27 44.13
C PRO A 121 16.78 -38.79 44.50
N ILE A 122 17.89 -38.11 44.13
CA ILE A 122 18.14 -36.69 44.46
C ILE A 122 18.40 -35.87 43.19
N ILE A 123 19.10 -36.43 42.22
CA ILE A 123 19.50 -35.73 40.99
C ILE A 123 18.78 -36.37 39.80
N GLU A 124 18.29 -35.54 38.90
CA GLU A 124 17.84 -35.95 37.57
C GLU A 124 18.50 -35.09 36.49
N ALA A 125 18.78 -35.67 35.33
CA ALA A 125 19.32 -34.95 34.18
C ALA A 125 18.64 -35.47 32.91
N ARG A 126 18.37 -34.56 31.97
CA ARG A 126 17.74 -34.87 30.69
C ARG A 126 18.41 -34.09 29.58
N ALA A 127 18.47 -34.69 28.40
CA ALA A 127 18.90 -34.03 27.18
C ALA A 127 18.02 -34.47 26.02
N ASN A 128 17.63 -33.53 25.16
CA ASN A 128 16.73 -33.76 24.04
C ASN A 128 17.28 -33.12 22.76
N LEU A 129 17.08 -33.79 21.63
CA LEU A 129 17.39 -33.32 20.27
C LEU A 129 16.12 -33.31 19.43
N TYR A 130 15.90 -32.24 18.70
CA TYR A 130 14.71 -31.95 17.89
C TYR A 130 15.11 -31.82 16.42
N LEU A 131 14.60 -32.71 15.59
CA LEU A 131 14.95 -32.83 14.17
C LEU A 131 13.69 -32.70 13.30
N PRO A 132 13.31 -31.47 12.92
CA PRO A 132 12.22 -31.26 11.98
C PRO A 132 12.53 -31.85 10.61
N PHE A 133 11.48 -32.32 9.93
CA PHE A 133 11.57 -32.79 8.56
C PHE A 133 10.32 -32.37 7.78
N GLY A 134 10.49 -32.22 6.47
CA GLY A 134 9.51 -31.56 5.61
C GLY A 134 10.04 -30.21 5.11
N GLY A 135 9.27 -29.59 4.21
CA GLY A 135 9.58 -28.28 3.67
C GLY A 135 9.07 -27.15 4.57
N ASP A 136 9.72 -26.00 4.45
CA ASP A 136 9.18 -24.72 4.86
C ASP A 136 7.99 -24.31 3.97
N VAL A 137 7.06 -23.55 4.53
CA VAL A 137 5.81 -23.17 3.87
C VAL A 137 5.80 -21.68 3.57
N ALA A 138 5.44 -21.30 2.34
CA ALA A 138 5.37 -19.90 1.93
C ALA A 138 4.31 -19.13 2.73
N VAL A 139 4.67 -17.93 3.20
CA VAL A 139 3.80 -17.02 3.96
C VAL A 139 3.76 -15.67 3.27
N GLN A 140 2.56 -15.31 2.78
CA GLN A 140 2.32 -14.02 2.15
C GLN A 140 2.50 -12.88 3.15
N GLY A 141 3.15 -11.80 2.72
CA GLY A 141 3.41 -10.62 3.55
C GLY A 141 4.57 -10.76 4.54
N ALA A 142 5.17 -11.94 4.68
CA ALA A 142 6.38 -12.15 5.49
C ALA A 142 7.68 -12.01 4.69
N GLY A 143 7.60 -11.67 3.39
CA GLY A 143 8.76 -11.45 2.53
C GLY A 143 9.45 -10.12 2.81
N ARG A 144 10.64 -9.93 2.23
CA ARG A 144 11.41 -8.70 2.39
C ARG A 144 12.27 -8.36 1.17
N GLY A 145 12.36 -7.08 0.84
CA GLY A 145 13.40 -6.56 -0.06
C GLY A 145 14.76 -6.48 0.64
N VAL A 146 15.78 -7.08 0.06
CA VAL A 146 17.14 -7.16 0.62
C VAL A 146 18.14 -6.64 -0.40
N ILE A 147 19.10 -5.84 0.02
CA ILE A 147 20.21 -5.42 -0.83
C ILE A 147 21.27 -6.53 -0.79
N ASP A 148 21.51 -7.17 -1.93
CA ASP A 148 22.53 -8.20 -2.09
C ASP A 148 23.44 -7.81 -3.27
N ASN A 149 24.76 -7.77 -3.02
CA ASN A 149 25.77 -7.40 -4.01
C ASN A 149 25.44 -6.11 -4.81
N GLY A 150 24.89 -5.10 -4.13
CA GLY A 150 24.53 -3.81 -4.72
C GLY A 150 23.28 -3.82 -5.60
N THR A 151 22.46 -4.87 -5.55
CA THR A 151 21.18 -4.99 -6.27
C THR A 151 20.05 -5.21 -5.28
N LEU A 152 18.87 -4.66 -5.56
CA LEU A 152 17.68 -4.96 -4.77
C LEU A 152 17.15 -6.33 -5.16
N ARG A 153 17.13 -7.25 -4.20
CA ARG A 153 16.63 -8.61 -4.34
C ARG A 153 15.45 -8.85 -3.42
N PHE A 154 14.72 -9.93 -3.66
CA PHE A 154 13.60 -10.33 -2.84
C PHE A 154 13.95 -11.61 -2.08
N ARG A 155 13.53 -11.68 -0.81
CA ARG A 155 13.58 -12.89 -0.01
C ARG A 155 12.17 -13.28 0.40
N GLU A 156 11.76 -14.47 -0.01
CA GLU A 156 10.42 -14.99 0.26
C GLU A 156 10.18 -15.16 1.76
N GLY A 157 8.96 -14.80 2.19
CA GLY A 157 8.46 -15.06 3.53
C GLY A 157 8.09 -16.52 3.67
N ARG A 158 8.63 -17.20 4.69
CA ARG A 158 8.34 -18.61 4.95
C ARG A 158 8.13 -18.86 6.44
N GLU A 159 7.31 -19.86 6.75
CA GLU A 159 7.24 -20.49 8.05
C GLU A 159 8.05 -21.79 8.01
N GLN A 160 9.01 -21.94 8.93
CA GLN A 160 9.84 -23.14 9.05
C GLN A 160 9.92 -23.65 10.48
N ALA A 161 9.99 -24.96 10.64
CA ALA A 161 10.26 -25.61 11.92
C ALA A 161 11.77 -25.58 12.23
N ARG A 162 12.12 -25.25 13.47
CA ARG A 162 13.50 -25.08 13.91
C ARG A 162 14.08 -26.38 14.48
N PRO A 163 15.19 -26.90 13.94
CA PRO A 163 15.98 -27.89 14.66
C PRO A 163 16.51 -27.29 15.95
N GLY A 164 16.69 -28.13 16.98
CA GLY A 164 17.16 -27.66 18.27
C GLY A 164 17.56 -28.76 19.22
N ALA A 165 18.01 -28.36 20.40
CA ALA A 165 18.33 -29.25 21.50
C ALA A 165 18.12 -28.55 22.85
N ASP A 166 17.86 -29.32 23.90
CA ASP A 166 17.89 -28.83 25.28
C ASP A 166 18.57 -29.82 26.22
N ALA A 167 19.05 -29.29 27.34
CA ALA A 167 19.52 -30.07 28.46
C ALA A 167 19.05 -29.42 29.78
N GLU A 168 18.60 -30.24 30.72
CA GLU A 168 18.11 -29.80 32.02
C GLU A 168 18.67 -30.72 33.12
N ILE A 169 19.17 -30.13 34.21
CA ILE A 169 19.53 -30.84 35.44
C ILE A 169 18.60 -30.40 36.57
N GLY A 170 18.13 -31.35 37.35
CA GLY A 170 17.18 -31.18 38.44
C GLY A 170 17.71 -31.73 39.76
N PHE A 171 17.34 -31.07 40.85
CA PHE A 171 17.67 -31.45 42.22
C PHE A 171 16.40 -31.51 43.06
N LYS A 172 16.16 -32.66 43.70
CA LYS A 172 15.11 -32.84 44.69
C LYS A 172 15.56 -32.28 46.03
N VAL A 173 14.70 -31.47 46.65
CA VAL A 173 14.91 -30.95 48.00
C VAL A 173 14.59 -32.07 49.00
N PRO A 174 15.52 -32.45 49.90
CA PRO A 174 15.24 -33.44 50.93
C PRO A 174 14.24 -32.91 51.98
N GLN A 175 13.47 -33.82 52.61
CA GLN A 175 12.68 -33.55 53.82
C GLN A 175 11.60 -32.46 53.70
N ILE A 176 10.94 -32.34 52.54
CA ILE A 176 9.84 -31.36 52.38
C ILE A 176 8.50 -31.86 52.96
N SER A 177 8.40 -33.17 53.23
CA SER A 177 7.26 -33.82 53.84
C SER A 177 7.76 -34.96 54.73
N ASP A 178 7.24 -35.03 55.97
CA ASP A 178 7.64 -36.05 56.95
C ASP A 178 7.07 -37.44 56.60
N ASP A 179 5.96 -37.47 55.84
CA ASP A 179 5.28 -38.68 55.37
C ASP A 179 5.67 -39.08 53.95
N GLY A 180 6.56 -38.31 53.29
CA GLY A 180 7.02 -38.56 51.93
C GLY A 180 5.97 -38.29 50.83
N ASN A 181 4.84 -37.66 51.16
CA ASN A 181 3.75 -37.40 50.20
C ASN A 181 3.96 -36.15 49.35
N ALA A 182 5.08 -35.44 49.50
CA ALA A 182 5.40 -34.30 48.65
C ALA A 182 6.88 -34.26 48.23
N GLU A 183 7.12 -33.78 47.01
CA GLU A 183 8.45 -33.48 46.47
C GLU A 183 8.53 -32.04 45.94
N LEU A 184 9.59 -31.32 46.30
CA LEU A 184 9.99 -30.07 45.64
C LEU A 184 11.25 -30.33 44.83
N LYS A 185 11.23 -29.92 43.56
CA LYS A 185 12.37 -30.03 42.65
C LYS A 185 12.73 -28.68 42.06
N PHE A 186 14.03 -28.41 41.94
CA PHE A 186 14.58 -27.26 41.23
C PHE A 186 15.36 -27.72 40.02
N PHE A 187 15.21 -27.01 38.92
CA PHE A 187 15.77 -27.33 37.63
C PHE A 187 16.53 -26.14 37.05
N GLY A 188 17.67 -26.42 36.43
CA GLY A 188 18.41 -25.49 35.61
C GLY A 188 18.81 -26.14 34.29
N GLY A 189 18.65 -25.43 33.19
CA GLY A 189 18.94 -25.96 31.87
C GLY A 189 19.21 -24.89 30.85
N SER A 190 19.58 -25.34 29.65
CA SER A 190 19.75 -24.49 28.47
C SER A 190 19.11 -25.15 27.26
N TYR A 191 18.82 -24.33 26.26
CA TYR A 191 18.28 -24.77 24.97
C TYR A 191 18.88 -23.96 23.83
N TRP A 192 18.90 -24.57 22.65
CA TRP A 192 19.33 -23.97 21.40
C TRP A 192 18.37 -24.38 20.28
N TYR A 193 17.99 -23.43 19.42
CA TYR A 193 17.25 -23.70 18.20
C TYR A 193 17.84 -22.87 17.05
N GLY A 194 18.02 -23.48 15.89
CA GLY A 194 18.59 -22.83 14.70
C GLY A 194 17.68 -22.94 13.48
N GLY A 195 18.16 -22.48 12.34
CA GLY A 195 17.44 -22.60 11.08
C GLY A 195 18.16 -21.97 9.90
N LYS A 196 17.68 -22.24 8.69
CA LYS A 196 18.27 -21.67 7.49
C LYS A 196 17.83 -20.21 7.35
N ASN A 197 18.79 -19.30 7.17
CA ASN A 197 18.56 -17.85 7.04
C ASN A 197 17.82 -17.24 8.25
N ILE A 198 17.95 -17.85 9.44
CA ILE A 198 17.43 -17.30 10.69
C ILE A 198 18.56 -17.20 11.72
N SER A 199 18.44 -16.27 12.65
CA SER A 199 19.26 -16.25 13.86
C SER A 199 19.02 -17.49 14.73
N ASP A 200 20.08 -17.94 15.38
CA ASP A 200 19.98 -18.96 16.42
C ASP A 200 19.29 -18.36 17.66
N MET A 201 18.45 -19.16 18.31
CA MET A 201 17.84 -18.90 19.62
C MET A 201 18.57 -19.74 20.67
N PHE A 202 19.39 -19.10 21.51
CA PHE A 202 20.08 -19.75 22.61
C PHE A 202 19.62 -19.16 23.94
N GLY A 203 19.23 -20.01 24.88
CA GLY A 203 18.65 -19.57 26.14
C GLY A 203 18.89 -20.49 27.32
N GLY A 204 18.62 -19.93 28.50
CA GLY A 204 18.60 -20.63 29.78
C GLY A 204 17.18 -20.80 30.31
N LYS A 205 16.96 -21.83 31.13
CA LYS A 205 15.72 -22.10 31.84
C LYS A 205 15.99 -22.42 33.31
N LEU A 206 15.22 -21.80 34.20
CA LEU A 206 15.11 -22.19 35.61
C LEU A 206 13.68 -22.61 35.88
N ARG A 207 13.47 -23.69 36.64
CA ARG A 207 12.12 -24.16 36.96
C ARG A 207 12.06 -24.76 38.36
N ALA A 208 10.97 -24.50 39.07
CA ALA A 208 10.63 -25.16 40.33
C ALA A 208 9.33 -25.94 40.15
N GLU A 209 9.23 -27.14 40.70
CA GLU A 209 8.03 -27.98 40.66
C GLU A 209 7.76 -28.57 42.04
N LEU A 210 6.59 -28.29 42.60
CA LEU A 210 6.06 -28.91 43.82
C LEU A 210 5.04 -29.96 43.40
N ALA A 211 5.25 -31.22 43.77
CA ALA A 211 4.33 -32.31 43.52
C ALA A 211 3.82 -32.89 44.84
N VAL A 212 2.52 -33.12 44.93
CA VAL A 212 1.84 -33.71 46.09
C VAL A 212 1.12 -34.98 45.64
N ALA A 213 1.30 -36.06 46.38
CA ALA A 213 0.77 -37.38 46.07
C ALA A 213 -0.49 -37.72 46.90
N ASN A 214 -1.14 -38.82 46.52
CA ASN A 214 -2.21 -39.48 47.27
C ASN A 214 -3.38 -38.54 47.61
N LEU A 215 -3.82 -37.78 46.60
CA LEU A 215 -4.91 -36.83 46.74
C LEU A 215 -6.22 -37.50 47.20
N PRO A 216 -6.95 -36.89 48.16
CA PRO A 216 -8.24 -37.40 48.60
C PRO A 216 -9.22 -37.56 47.43
N GLY A 217 -9.81 -38.74 47.29
CA GLY A 217 -10.81 -39.04 46.26
C GLY A 217 -10.24 -39.51 44.91
N LEU A 218 -8.91 -39.65 44.78
CA LEU A 218 -8.26 -40.23 43.60
C LEU A 218 -7.54 -41.56 43.93
N PRO A 219 -7.25 -42.41 42.93
CA PRO A 219 -6.48 -43.64 43.13
C PRO A 219 -5.12 -43.39 43.80
N ALA A 220 -4.67 -44.32 44.65
CA ALA A 220 -3.34 -44.28 45.25
C ALA A 220 -2.25 -44.17 44.17
N GLY A 221 -1.26 -43.32 44.40
CA GLY A 221 -0.24 -42.99 43.40
C GLY A 221 -0.60 -41.83 42.46
N SER A 222 -1.80 -41.24 42.56
CA SER A 222 -2.13 -39.99 41.86
C SER A 222 -1.31 -38.82 42.41
N THR A 223 -0.90 -37.91 41.53
CA THR A 223 -0.17 -36.70 41.91
C THR A 223 -0.75 -35.45 41.29
N VAL A 224 -0.68 -34.33 42.02
CA VAL A 224 -0.83 -32.98 41.46
C VAL A 224 0.49 -32.25 41.57
N SER A 225 0.89 -31.57 40.49
CA SER A 225 2.10 -30.78 40.44
C SER A 225 1.80 -29.35 40.06
N PHE A 226 2.42 -28.42 40.77
CA PHE A 226 2.44 -27.00 40.44
C PHE A 226 3.87 -26.58 40.15
N GLY A 227 4.08 -25.94 39.00
CA GLY A 227 5.40 -25.49 38.58
C GLY A 227 5.42 -24.02 38.21
N ALA A 228 6.59 -23.42 38.39
CA ALA A 228 6.92 -22.10 37.89
C ALA A 228 8.27 -22.15 37.18
N ALA A 229 8.37 -21.55 36.00
CA ALA A 229 9.61 -21.47 35.25
C ALA A 229 9.89 -20.05 34.75
N ALA A 230 11.16 -19.72 34.66
CA ALA A 230 11.67 -18.51 34.03
C ALA A 230 12.65 -18.91 32.92
N THR A 231 12.54 -18.27 31.77
CA THR A 231 13.43 -18.47 30.62
C THR A 231 14.06 -17.16 30.19
N TYR A 232 15.29 -17.22 29.68
CA TYR A 232 15.92 -16.08 29.02
C TYR A 232 16.65 -16.53 27.77
N ASP A 233 16.35 -15.92 26.62
CA ASP A 233 17.05 -16.13 25.36
C ASP A 233 17.26 -14.83 24.57
N ASN A 234 18.00 -14.92 23.47
CA ASN A 234 18.36 -13.78 22.64
C ASN A 234 17.24 -13.30 21.69
N GLU A 235 16.17 -14.07 21.48
CA GLU A 235 15.03 -13.72 20.61
C GLU A 235 13.84 -13.22 21.45
N ASP A 236 13.26 -14.07 22.29
CA ASP A 236 12.05 -13.82 23.10
C ASP A 236 12.35 -13.08 24.43
N LYS A 237 13.64 -12.91 24.75
CA LYS A 237 14.10 -12.26 26.00
C LYS A 237 13.59 -13.00 27.23
N LEU A 238 12.99 -12.32 28.21
CA LEU A 238 12.57 -12.90 29.49
C LEU A 238 11.15 -13.46 29.38
N GLY A 239 11.00 -14.76 29.62
CA GLY A 239 9.71 -15.45 29.66
C GLY A 239 9.39 -16.05 31.03
N GLY A 240 8.10 -16.19 31.33
CA GLY A 240 7.59 -16.84 32.54
C GLY A 240 6.50 -17.87 32.21
N GLU A 241 6.54 -19.02 32.86
CA GLU A 241 5.58 -20.12 32.67
C GLU A 241 5.08 -20.63 34.04
N ILE A 242 3.77 -20.82 34.16
CA ILE A 242 3.13 -21.53 35.27
C ILE A 242 2.56 -22.84 34.72
N LEU A 243 2.76 -23.92 35.47
CA LEU A 243 2.34 -25.28 35.14
C LEU A 243 1.40 -25.81 36.22
N ALA A 244 0.31 -26.45 35.81
CA ALA A 244 -0.46 -27.36 36.66
C ALA A 244 -0.59 -28.70 35.96
N ARG A 245 -0.31 -29.80 36.69
CA ARG A 245 -0.39 -31.16 36.16
C ARG A 245 -1.13 -32.07 37.13
N LEU A 246 -2.05 -32.87 36.62
CA LEU A 246 -2.71 -33.95 37.34
C LEU A 246 -2.35 -35.28 36.70
N ARG A 247 -1.72 -36.19 37.44
CA ARG A 247 -1.39 -37.54 36.99
C ARG A 247 -2.21 -38.56 37.75
N ILE A 248 -2.85 -39.48 37.03
CA ILE A 248 -3.68 -40.53 37.61
C ILE A 248 -3.24 -41.90 37.07
N PRO A 249 -2.88 -42.86 37.93
CA PRO A 249 -2.64 -44.24 37.54
C PRO A 249 -3.95 -44.99 37.27
N PHE A 250 -3.97 -45.82 36.23
CA PHE A 250 -5.06 -46.72 35.89
C PHE A 250 -4.53 -48.12 35.54
N GLY A 251 -5.31 -49.15 35.85
CA GLY A 251 -4.85 -50.56 35.79
C GLY A 251 -4.40 -51.04 37.16
N GLY A 252 -4.95 -52.17 37.61
CA GLY A 252 -4.79 -52.67 38.98
C GLY A 252 -3.33 -52.95 39.35
N THR A 253 -2.97 -52.74 40.62
CA THR A 253 -1.67 -53.16 41.13
C THR A 253 -1.65 -54.69 41.19
N GLY A 254 -1.00 -55.34 40.21
CA GLY A 254 -1.00 -56.80 40.06
C GLY A 254 -0.55 -57.61 41.28
N ASN A 255 -0.12 -56.97 42.38
CA ASN A 255 0.31 -57.59 43.63
C ASN A 255 -0.14 -56.85 44.91
N GLY A 256 -1.09 -55.91 44.85
CA GLY A 256 -1.61 -55.21 46.04
C GLY A 256 -0.60 -54.29 46.78
N LYS A 257 0.61 -54.07 46.22
CA LYS A 257 1.56 -53.08 46.75
C LYS A 257 1.16 -51.67 46.31
N PRO A 258 1.20 -50.65 47.19
CA PRO A 258 1.01 -49.26 46.81
C PRO A 258 2.01 -48.85 45.72
N LEU A 259 1.55 -48.12 44.70
CA LEU A 259 2.43 -47.51 43.72
C LEU A 259 3.20 -46.37 44.41
N ASP A 260 4.52 -46.33 44.27
CA ASP A 260 5.29 -45.15 44.68
C ASP A 260 4.98 -43.99 43.71
N PRO A 261 4.32 -42.91 44.18
CA PRO A 261 3.91 -41.79 43.34
C PRO A 261 5.09 -41.07 42.66
N PHE A 262 6.29 -41.18 43.23
CA PHE A 262 7.49 -40.48 42.79
C PHE A 262 8.58 -41.39 42.23
N ASP A 263 8.26 -42.65 41.96
CA ASP A 263 9.18 -43.62 41.37
C ASP A 263 9.88 -43.05 40.11
N PRO A 264 11.23 -42.94 40.11
CA PRO A 264 12.01 -42.49 38.96
C PRO A 264 11.70 -43.28 37.67
N GLU A 265 11.43 -44.59 37.75
CA GLU A 265 11.13 -45.41 36.57
C GLU A 265 9.79 -45.05 35.92
N MET A 266 8.87 -44.46 36.68
CA MET A 266 7.49 -44.22 36.28
C MET A 266 7.23 -42.75 35.92
N GLN A 267 8.23 -41.88 35.98
CA GLN A 267 8.06 -40.46 35.63
C GLN A 267 7.70 -40.28 34.14
N GLY A 268 6.81 -39.34 33.83
CA GLY A 268 6.58 -38.94 32.44
C GLY A 268 7.87 -38.42 31.78
N VAL A 269 8.06 -38.70 30.50
CA VAL A 269 9.21 -38.14 29.74
C VAL A 269 9.07 -36.62 29.68
N ARG A 270 10.15 -35.89 29.95
CA ARG A 270 10.15 -34.42 29.93
C ARG A 270 11.01 -33.88 28.79
N ARG A 271 10.35 -33.13 27.90
CA ARG A 271 10.90 -32.51 26.68
C ARG A 271 10.04 -31.31 26.26
N ALA A 272 10.47 -30.56 25.26
CA ALA A 272 9.64 -29.57 24.59
C ALA A 272 8.56 -30.28 23.75
N LEU A 273 7.30 -30.10 24.13
CA LEU A 273 6.16 -30.77 23.48
C LEU A 273 5.68 -30.06 22.20
N ALA A 274 6.10 -28.81 21.96
CA ALA A 274 5.76 -28.08 20.76
C ALA A 274 6.97 -27.98 19.83
N ILE A 275 6.74 -28.22 18.54
CA ILE A 275 7.70 -27.86 17.49
C ILE A 275 7.84 -26.33 17.50
N LYS A 276 9.07 -25.83 17.60
CA LYS A 276 9.33 -24.39 17.50
C LYS A 276 9.31 -23.99 16.03
N THR A 277 8.46 -23.04 15.65
CA THR A 277 8.40 -22.50 14.28
C THR A 277 8.85 -21.05 14.24
N HIS A 278 9.27 -20.59 13.07
CA HIS A 278 9.64 -19.20 12.81
C HIS A 278 9.03 -18.75 11.49
N VAL A 279 8.40 -17.57 11.50
CA VAL A 279 7.87 -16.89 10.31
C VAL A 279 8.75 -15.70 10.00
N GLY A 280 9.28 -15.64 8.78
CA GLY A 280 10.07 -14.49 8.34
C GLY A 280 10.60 -14.64 6.92
N ALA A 281 11.26 -13.59 6.44
CA ALA A 281 11.92 -13.57 5.13
C ALA A 281 13.16 -14.50 5.18
N THR A 282 12.93 -15.79 4.95
CA THR A 282 13.91 -16.86 5.16
C THR A 282 14.08 -17.76 3.95
N GLY A 283 13.23 -17.61 2.93
CA GLY A 283 13.35 -18.31 1.67
C GLY A 283 14.62 -17.96 0.89
N GLU A 284 14.72 -18.50 -0.32
CA GLU A 284 15.80 -18.17 -1.23
C GLU A 284 15.76 -16.72 -1.69
N LEU A 285 16.94 -16.19 -2.01
CA LEU A 285 17.03 -14.90 -2.68
C LEU A 285 16.67 -15.07 -4.15
N GLU A 286 15.81 -14.19 -4.62
CA GLU A 286 15.38 -14.12 -6.01
C GLU A 286 15.37 -12.67 -6.50
N ASP A 287 15.10 -12.48 -7.79
CA ASP A 287 15.00 -11.16 -8.37
C ASP A 287 13.74 -10.45 -7.86
N ALA A 288 13.90 -9.19 -7.46
CA ALA A 288 12.79 -8.34 -7.07
C ALA A 288 12.19 -7.67 -8.30
N ILE A 289 10.88 -7.78 -8.47
CA ILE A 289 10.12 -7.01 -9.45
C ILE A 289 9.47 -5.83 -8.72
N LEU A 290 9.68 -4.62 -9.22
CA LEU A 290 9.04 -3.43 -8.69
C LEU A 290 7.58 -3.39 -9.17
N ASP A 291 6.62 -3.41 -8.25
CA ASP A 291 5.18 -3.45 -8.58
C ASP A 291 4.74 -2.24 -9.42
N ILE A 292 5.44 -1.14 -9.21
CA ILE A 292 5.14 0.17 -9.75
C ILE A 292 5.37 0.29 -11.27
N ASN A 293 6.25 -0.53 -11.85
CA ASN A 293 6.50 -0.57 -13.30
C ASN A 293 6.65 -2.01 -13.87
N GLY A 294 6.52 -3.05 -13.03
CA GLY A 294 6.64 -4.45 -13.43
C GLY A 294 8.05 -4.86 -13.86
N ARG A 295 9.08 -4.07 -13.55
CA ARG A 295 10.46 -4.33 -13.98
C ARG A 295 11.30 -4.92 -12.86
N THR A 296 12.25 -5.78 -13.24
CA THR A 296 13.29 -6.26 -12.33
C THR A 296 14.12 -5.09 -11.82
N ALA A 297 14.26 -5.00 -10.50
CA ALA A 297 15.06 -3.97 -9.85
C ALA A 297 16.54 -4.14 -10.22
N GLY A 298 17.14 -3.04 -10.68
CA GLY A 298 18.55 -3.00 -11.06
C GLY A 298 19.48 -2.71 -9.89
N LYS A 299 20.69 -2.23 -10.23
CA LYS A 299 21.70 -1.83 -9.26
C LYS A 299 21.21 -0.65 -8.41
N ILE A 300 21.63 -0.63 -7.16
CA ILE A 300 21.33 0.45 -6.22
C ILE A 300 22.49 1.45 -6.23
N VAL A 301 22.14 2.74 -6.26
CA VAL A 301 23.07 3.86 -6.13
C VAL A 301 22.55 4.79 -5.05
N THR A 302 23.30 4.99 -3.97
CA THR A 302 22.98 6.04 -2.99
C THR A 302 23.61 7.35 -3.43
N ILE A 303 22.81 8.42 -3.55
CA ILE A 303 23.27 9.76 -3.90
C ILE A 303 23.09 10.70 -2.70
N SER A 304 24.05 11.60 -2.47
CA SER A 304 24.03 12.54 -1.34
C SER A 304 24.85 13.80 -1.64
N ALA A 305 24.94 14.72 -0.66
CA ALA A 305 25.79 15.91 -0.74
C ALA A 305 27.27 15.60 -1.08
N ALA A 306 27.75 14.38 -0.78
CA ALA A 306 29.11 13.97 -1.07
C ALA A 306 29.42 13.85 -2.57
N ASP A 307 28.39 13.73 -3.41
CA ASP A 307 28.53 13.68 -4.87
C ASP A 307 28.86 15.03 -5.51
N LYS A 308 28.69 16.13 -4.76
CA LYS A 308 29.05 17.53 -5.12
C LYS A 308 28.29 18.16 -6.28
N ASP A 309 28.11 17.45 -7.40
CA ASP A 309 27.54 17.99 -8.63
C ASP A 309 26.73 16.98 -9.45
N ALA A 310 25.98 17.49 -10.44
CA ALA A 310 25.12 16.67 -11.29
C ALA A 310 25.91 15.73 -12.20
N ALA A 311 27.10 16.12 -12.65
CA ALA A 311 27.94 15.29 -13.54
C ALA A 311 28.38 14.00 -12.84
N THR A 312 28.78 14.10 -11.57
CA THR A 312 29.19 12.97 -10.74
C THR A 312 28.00 12.03 -10.48
N VAL A 313 26.85 12.57 -10.10
CA VAL A 313 25.62 11.79 -9.92
C VAL A 313 25.24 11.05 -11.21
N ASN A 314 25.23 11.75 -12.35
CA ASN A 314 24.85 11.18 -13.64
C ASN A 314 25.82 10.08 -14.10
N ALA A 315 27.12 10.22 -13.86
CA ALA A 315 28.10 9.17 -14.17
C ALA A 315 27.83 7.89 -13.36
N ARG A 316 27.45 8.03 -12.08
CA ARG A 316 27.10 6.88 -11.22
C ARG A 316 25.79 6.22 -11.66
N LEU A 317 24.77 7.01 -12.01
CA LEU A 317 23.51 6.49 -12.56
C LEU A 317 23.72 5.77 -13.90
N ALA A 318 24.54 6.34 -14.79
CA ALA A 318 24.88 5.71 -16.06
C ALA A 318 25.63 4.38 -15.86
N ALA A 319 26.58 4.32 -14.91
CA ALA A 319 27.32 3.10 -14.58
C ALA A 319 26.43 2.01 -13.93
N ALA A 320 25.35 2.42 -13.25
CA ALA A 320 24.37 1.50 -12.68
C ALA A 320 23.46 0.87 -13.74
N GLY A 321 23.26 1.55 -14.87
CA GLY A 321 22.52 1.04 -16.02
C GLY A 321 21.00 1.18 -15.90
N THR A 322 20.27 0.53 -16.81
CA THR A 322 18.80 0.55 -16.86
C THR A 322 18.18 -0.03 -15.58
N ASN A 323 16.98 0.43 -15.22
CA ASN A 323 16.25 -0.02 -14.04
C ASN A 323 16.98 0.17 -12.69
N ALA A 324 18.07 0.95 -12.65
CA ALA A 324 18.78 1.26 -11.42
C ALA A 324 17.88 2.01 -10.42
N LEU A 325 18.09 1.74 -9.14
CA LEU A 325 17.41 2.39 -8.03
C LEU A 325 18.36 3.40 -7.36
N ALA A 326 18.11 4.68 -7.59
CA ALA A 326 18.80 5.79 -6.94
C ALA A 326 18.12 6.13 -5.61
N LEU A 327 18.84 5.96 -4.50
CA LEU A 327 18.40 6.33 -3.16
C LEU A 327 18.95 7.72 -2.84
N ALA A 328 18.09 8.73 -2.81
CA ALA A 328 18.48 10.10 -2.48
C ALA A 328 18.44 10.32 -0.97
N ASP A 329 19.58 10.73 -0.40
CA ASP A 329 19.77 10.86 1.05
C ASP A 329 20.21 12.27 1.42
N GLY A 330 19.32 12.99 2.13
CA GLY A 330 19.54 14.35 2.60
C GLY A 330 19.49 15.43 1.50
N ASP A 331 20.15 16.55 1.78
CA ASP A 331 20.17 17.74 0.92
C ASP A 331 21.27 17.64 -0.15
N ILE A 332 20.88 17.69 -1.43
CA ILE A 332 21.79 17.51 -2.57
C ILE A 332 21.71 18.74 -3.47
N GLY A 333 22.82 19.49 -3.54
CA GLY A 333 22.97 20.61 -4.46
C GLY A 333 23.39 20.15 -5.85
N LEU A 334 22.72 20.66 -6.88
CA LEU A 334 23.01 20.36 -8.29
C LEU A 334 23.34 21.65 -9.05
N ASN A 335 24.34 21.59 -9.94
CA ASN A 335 24.70 22.66 -10.88
C ASN A 335 24.16 22.41 -12.31
N GLY A 336 23.38 21.33 -12.49
CA GLY A 336 22.73 20.95 -13.74
C GLY A 336 21.68 19.86 -13.48
N SER A 337 21.11 19.28 -14.53
CA SER A 337 20.08 18.24 -14.38
C SER A 337 20.64 16.91 -13.89
N LEU A 338 19.94 16.28 -12.93
CA LEU A 338 20.02 14.85 -12.69
C LEU A 338 19.27 14.13 -13.81
N LEU A 339 19.94 13.21 -14.51
CA LEU A 339 19.41 12.50 -15.67
C LEU A 339 19.05 11.06 -15.26
N LEU A 340 17.75 10.75 -15.24
CA LEU A 340 17.27 9.38 -15.07
C LEU A 340 17.21 8.69 -16.43
N GLY A 341 17.90 7.56 -16.55
CA GLY A 341 17.84 6.66 -17.70
C GLY A 341 16.59 5.77 -17.70
N ASP A 342 16.42 4.97 -18.77
CA ASP A 342 15.24 4.11 -18.94
C ASP A 342 15.03 3.19 -17.74
N GLY A 343 13.80 3.22 -17.21
CA GLY A 343 13.37 2.40 -16.08
C GLY A 343 13.96 2.79 -14.72
N GLN A 344 14.85 3.79 -14.66
CA GLN A 344 15.50 4.17 -13.40
C GLN A 344 14.51 4.83 -12.42
N VAL A 345 14.71 4.55 -11.13
CA VAL A 345 13.89 5.06 -10.04
C VAL A 345 14.72 5.97 -9.16
N LEU A 346 14.24 7.18 -8.91
CA LEU A 346 14.76 8.08 -7.87
C LEU A 346 13.80 8.06 -6.68
N LEU A 347 14.30 7.60 -5.53
CA LEU A 347 13.53 7.44 -4.31
C LEU A 347 14.20 8.22 -3.17
N GLY A 348 13.54 9.24 -2.63
CA GLY A 348 14.04 9.96 -1.46
C GLY A 348 13.90 9.16 -0.15
N GLY A 349 14.65 9.56 0.89
CA GLY A 349 14.58 8.91 2.20
C GLY A 349 13.19 8.97 2.83
N GLY A 350 12.80 7.89 3.51
CA GLY A 350 11.42 7.66 3.97
C GLY A 350 10.47 7.11 2.88
N GLY A 351 10.87 7.16 1.61
CA GLY A 351 10.12 6.59 0.50
C GLY A 351 10.05 5.06 0.54
N ALA A 352 8.99 4.51 -0.04
CA ALA A 352 8.73 3.07 -0.06
C ALA A 352 8.39 2.58 -1.47
N LEU A 353 8.81 1.35 -1.79
CA LEU A 353 8.49 0.66 -3.03
C LEU A 353 7.88 -0.70 -2.72
N ALA A 354 6.68 -0.94 -3.25
CA ALA A 354 6.10 -2.27 -3.28
C ALA A 354 6.84 -3.14 -4.31
N LEU A 355 7.10 -4.39 -3.95
CA LEU A 355 7.79 -5.34 -4.80
C LEU A 355 7.30 -6.77 -4.57
N HIS A 356 7.55 -7.63 -5.57
CA HIS A 356 7.32 -9.05 -5.48
C HIS A 356 8.49 -9.88 -6.00
N GLY A 357 8.58 -11.12 -5.52
CA GLY A 357 9.55 -12.10 -5.99
C GLY A 357 9.21 -12.61 -7.39
N ALA A 358 10.20 -12.65 -8.28
CA ALA A 358 10.01 -13.05 -9.67
C ALA A 358 9.57 -14.53 -9.84
N ALA A 359 10.01 -15.43 -8.95
CA ALA A 359 9.66 -16.85 -8.99
C ALA A 359 8.57 -17.20 -7.97
N SER A 360 8.64 -16.69 -6.72
CA SER A 360 7.64 -17.02 -5.70
C SER A 360 6.32 -16.25 -5.83
N GLY A 361 6.34 -15.06 -6.43
CA GLY A 361 5.22 -14.11 -6.41
C GLY A 361 4.90 -13.55 -5.01
N GLY A 362 5.71 -13.86 -3.99
CA GLY A 362 5.58 -13.30 -2.65
C GLY A 362 5.76 -11.78 -2.66
N ARG A 363 5.08 -11.07 -1.76
CA ARG A 363 5.06 -9.60 -1.73
C ARG A 363 5.79 -9.03 -0.51
N ALA A 364 6.41 -7.87 -0.70
CA ALA A 364 6.97 -7.05 0.38
C ALA A 364 7.06 -5.57 0.00
N THR A 365 7.49 -4.76 0.96
CA THR A 365 7.83 -3.36 0.75
C THR A 365 9.31 -3.14 1.04
N PHE A 366 10.01 -2.47 0.13
CA PHE A 366 11.34 -1.91 0.37
C PHE A 366 11.19 -0.47 0.85
N PHE A 367 11.92 -0.12 1.91
CA PHE A 367 11.95 1.23 2.47
C PHE A 367 13.33 1.84 2.27
N ASN A 368 13.39 3.06 1.73
CA ASN A 368 14.61 3.84 1.80
C ASN A 368 14.75 4.40 3.22
N SER A 369 15.59 3.77 4.05
CA SER A 369 15.83 4.18 5.44
C SER A 369 16.77 5.39 5.57
N GLY A 370 17.15 6.03 4.46
CA GLY A 370 17.93 7.27 4.46
C GLY A 370 17.14 8.47 4.99
N ILE A 371 17.83 9.60 5.12
CA ILE A 371 17.26 10.90 5.50
C ILE A 371 16.44 11.42 4.31
N SER A 372 15.34 12.13 4.62
CA SER A 372 14.48 12.76 3.61
C SER A 372 15.30 13.46 2.51
N GLY A 373 15.02 13.10 1.26
CA GLY A 373 15.79 13.58 0.12
C GLY A 373 15.29 14.93 -0.38
N ARG A 374 16.22 15.86 -0.62
CA ARG A 374 15.93 17.14 -1.27
C ARG A 374 16.97 17.45 -2.35
N LEU A 375 16.51 17.72 -3.57
CA LEU A 375 17.37 18.22 -4.64
C LEU A 375 17.16 19.72 -4.83
N THR A 376 18.24 20.49 -4.83
CA THR A 376 18.19 21.92 -5.14
C THR A 376 19.12 22.22 -6.30
N SER A 377 18.58 22.72 -7.41
CA SER A 377 19.36 23.15 -8.56
C SER A 377 19.60 24.65 -8.53
N SER A 378 20.86 25.07 -8.67
CA SER A 378 21.23 26.48 -8.86
C SER A 378 21.13 26.94 -10.31
N ASN A 379 20.89 26.03 -11.26
CA ASN A 379 20.88 26.33 -12.69
C ASN A 379 19.46 26.54 -13.23
N ALA A 380 19.03 27.80 -13.31
CA ALA A 380 17.71 28.20 -13.80
C ALA A 380 17.42 27.87 -15.28
N THR A 381 18.39 27.35 -16.03
CA THR A 381 18.24 27.00 -17.47
C THR A 381 18.03 25.50 -17.70
N GLN A 382 18.13 24.68 -16.65
CA GLN A 382 18.02 23.22 -16.72
C GLN A 382 17.06 22.70 -15.65
N ASN A 383 16.33 21.63 -15.95
CA ASN A 383 15.44 21.00 -14.98
C ASN A 383 16.24 20.43 -13.81
N VAL A 384 15.65 20.31 -12.62
CA VAL A 384 16.31 19.61 -11.49
C VAL A 384 16.49 18.13 -11.84
N VAL A 385 15.40 17.48 -12.28
CA VAL A 385 15.40 16.10 -12.78
C VAL A 385 14.90 16.06 -14.22
N THR A 386 15.61 15.33 -15.09
CA THR A 386 15.12 14.96 -16.43
C THR A 386 14.88 13.46 -16.51
N MET A 387 13.67 13.07 -16.92
CA MET A 387 13.22 11.68 -16.93
C MET A 387 13.24 11.10 -18.35
N ALA A 388 13.82 9.91 -18.51
CA ALA A 388 13.61 9.05 -19.67
C ALA A 388 12.35 8.18 -19.50
N SER A 389 12.08 7.32 -20.49
CA SER A 389 10.93 6.42 -20.43
C SER A 389 11.00 5.46 -19.23
N ASN A 390 9.83 5.07 -18.72
CA ASN A 390 9.67 4.12 -17.63
C ASN A 390 10.32 4.56 -16.30
N SER A 391 10.82 5.79 -16.22
CA SER A 391 11.48 6.32 -15.03
C SER A 391 10.46 6.74 -13.97
N ILE A 392 10.92 6.76 -12.72
CA ILE A 392 10.11 7.09 -11.56
C ILE A 392 10.83 8.11 -10.69
N VAL A 393 10.12 9.13 -10.22
CA VAL A 393 10.58 10.02 -9.17
C VAL A 393 9.59 9.94 -8.02
N SER A 394 10.05 9.58 -6.83
CA SER A 394 9.18 9.46 -5.67
C SER A 394 9.76 9.90 -4.34
N SER A 395 8.88 10.45 -3.50
CA SER A 395 9.14 10.78 -2.09
C SER A 395 10.34 11.71 -1.91
N ILE A 396 10.38 12.77 -2.71
CA ILE A 396 11.51 13.70 -2.76
C ILE A 396 11.04 15.15 -2.94
N SER A 397 11.73 16.08 -2.31
CA SER A 397 11.53 17.52 -2.52
C SER A 397 12.47 18.06 -3.59
N LEU A 398 11.97 18.92 -4.48
CA LEU A 398 12.73 19.51 -5.59
C LEU A 398 12.58 21.03 -5.55
N SER A 399 13.69 21.76 -5.65
CA SER A 399 13.64 23.21 -5.74
C SER A 399 14.67 23.83 -6.68
N GLY A 400 14.36 25.03 -7.19
CA GLY A 400 15.18 25.71 -8.19
C GLY A 400 15.08 25.06 -9.57
N GLY A 401 16.10 25.27 -10.42
CA GLY A 401 16.08 24.80 -11.80
C GLY A 401 15.14 25.59 -12.72
N LEU A 402 15.13 25.24 -14.01
CA LEU A 402 14.12 25.70 -14.97
C LEU A 402 12.75 25.12 -14.61
N ALA A 403 12.67 23.80 -14.46
CA ALA A 403 11.55 23.11 -13.87
C ALA A 403 12.02 22.09 -12.83
N GLY A 404 11.14 21.71 -11.90
CA GLY A 404 11.44 20.65 -10.94
C GLY A 404 11.67 19.33 -11.67
N ILE A 405 10.76 18.97 -12.57
CA ILE A 405 10.87 17.76 -13.39
C ILE A 405 10.61 18.12 -14.86
N GLY A 406 11.43 17.58 -15.75
CA GLY A 406 11.24 17.70 -17.19
C GLY A 406 11.35 16.39 -17.95
N SER A 407 10.62 16.27 -19.06
CA SER A 407 10.78 15.16 -20.00
C SER A 407 10.36 15.55 -21.43
N THR A 408 10.97 14.91 -22.43
CA THR A 408 10.66 15.13 -23.85
C THR A 408 10.70 13.82 -24.61
N GLY A 409 9.63 13.48 -25.34
CA GLY A 409 9.55 12.27 -26.17
C GLY A 409 9.60 10.95 -25.39
N ALA A 410 9.29 10.97 -24.09
CA ALA A 410 9.35 9.79 -23.22
C ALA A 410 7.98 9.13 -23.03
N SER A 411 7.96 7.97 -22.38
CA SER A 411 6.73 7.24 -22.09
C SER A 411 6.73 6.60 -20.71
N ASN A 412 5.54 6.33 -20.17
CA ASN A 412 5.33 5.63 -18.90
C ASN A 412 6.07 6.26 -17.71
N LEU A 413 5.92 7.56 -17.52
CA LEU A 413 6.53 8.28 -16.39
C LEU A 413 5.66 8.16 -15.15
N LEU A 414 6.28 8.00 -13.98
CA LEU A 414 5.59 8.15 -12.70
C LEU A 414 6.28 9.17 -11.80
N ILE A 415 5.50 10.14 -11.35
CA ILE A 415 5.88 11.18 -10.41
C ILE A 415 4.94 11.05 -9.21
N ASP A 416 5.46 10.61 -8.07
CA ASP A 416 4.64 10.17 -6.94
C ASP A 416 5.15 10.73 -5.61
N ASN A 417 4.32 11.45 -4.86
CA ASN A 417 4.71 12.02 -3.57
C ASN A 417 5.93 12.95 -3.70
N VAL A 418 5.87 13.91 -4.63
CA VAL A 418 6.92 14.93 -4.78
C VAL A 418 6.42 16.29 -4.28
N ASP A 419 7.35 17.08 -3.77
CA ASP A 419 7.11 18.47 -3.34
C ASP A 419 8.01 19.40 -4.17
N ILE A 420 7.42 20.22 -5.03
CA ILE A 420 8.14 21.06 -6.00
C ILE A 420 7.91 22.53 -5.68
N SER A 421 8.99 23.31 -5.57
CA SER A 421 8.90 24.75 -5.32
C SER A 421 10.03 25.59 -5.91
N GLY A 422 9.80 26.91 -6.03
CA GLY A 422 10.85 27.87 -6.36
C GLY A 422 11.57 27.62 -7.68
N THR A 423 10.88 27.07 -8.68
CA THR A 423 11.44 26.87 -10.02
C THR A 423 11.44 28.19 -10.80
N ALA A 424 12.36 28.33 -11.75
CA ALA A 424 12.45 29.53 -12.57
C ALA A 424 11.42 29.58 -13.70
N HIS A 425 10.76 28.46 -14.00
CA HIS A 425 9.72 28.32 -15.01
C HIS A 425 8.57 27.42 -14.53
N ASP A 426 8.46 26.18 -15.02
CA ASP A 426 7.35 25.27 -14.72
C ASP A 426 7.64 24.44 -13.45
N GLY A 427 6.62 23.85 -12.83
CA GLY A 427 6.82 22.82 -11.81
C GLY A 427 7.26 21.51 -12.47
N ILE A 428 6.40 21.01 -13.36
CA ILE A 428 6.62 19.81 -14.19
C ILE A 428 6.41 20.18 -15.66
N ARG A 429 7.36 19.84 -16.52
CA ARG A 429 7.34 20.14 -17.96
C ARG A 429 7.43 18.87 -18.80
N LEU A 430 6.37 18.58 -19.56
CA LEU A 430 6.27 17.40 -20.43
C LEU A 430 6.05 17.86 -21.88
N ALA A 431 6.85 17.33 -22.81
CA ALA A 431 6.71 17.62 -24.23
C ALA A 431 6.71 16.32 -25.04
N GLY A 432 5.65 16.03 -25.80
CA GLY A 432 5.53 14.82 -26.59
C GLY A 432 5.58 13.53 -25.77
N VAL A 433 5.08 13.55 -24.53
CA VAL A 433 5.12 12.38 -23.63
C VAL A 433 3.91 11.48 -23.86
N ASP A 434 4.12 10.16 -23.83
CA ASP A 434 3.06 9.15 -23.92
C ASP A 434 2.96 8.33 -22.64
N GLY A 435 2.03 8.71 -21.76
CA GLY A 435 1.86 8.09 -20.46
C GLY A 435 2.67 8.80 -19.40
N ALA A 436 2.01 9.63 -18.59
CA ALA A 436 2.58 10.22 -17.39
C ALA A 436 1.54 10.22 -16.27
N THR A 437 1.91 9.72 -15.10
CA THR A 437 1.08 9.80 -13.89
C THR A 437 1.78 10.69 -12.87
N ILE A 438 1.12 11.78 -12.50
CA ILE A 438 1.51 12.68 -11.40
C ILE A 438 0.50 12.44 -10.28
N ARG A 439 0.98 12.06 -9.09
CA ARG A 439 0.08 11.77 -7.97
C ARG A 439 0.64 12.11 -6.60
N ASN A 440 -0.26 12.30 -5.63
CA ASN A 440 0.08 12.54 -4.22
C ASN A 440 1.06 13.70 -4.02
N SER A 441 1.07 14.67 -4.93
CA SER A 441 2.15 15.65 -5.04
C SER A 441 1.70 17.05 -4.65
N ARG A 442 2.67 17.88 -4.30
CA ARG A 442 2.47 19.31 -4.02
C ARG A 442 3.38 20.14 -4.91
N ILE A 443 2.81 21.14 -5.58
CA ILE A 443 3.55 22.07 -6.44
C ILE A 443 3.18 23.48 -6.00
N HIS A 444 4.15 24.22 -5.49
CA HIS A 444 3.84 25.48 -4.81
C HIS A 444 4.95 26.52 -4.89
N ASP A 445 4.59 27.78 -4.63
CA ASP A 445 5.55 28.89 -4.56
C ASP A 445 6.46 28.94 -5.80
N LEU A 446 5.85 28.77 -6.97
CA LEU A 446 6.54 28.94 -8.24
C LEU A 446 6.62 30.42 -8.60
N PHE A 447 7.38 30.75 -9.65
CA PHE A 447 7.39 32.11 -10.16
C PHE A 447 5.99 32.53 -10.64
N VAL A 448 5.47 33.60 -10.03
CA VAL A 448 4.21 34.25 -10.45
C VAL A 448 4.55 35.41 -11.38
N CYS A 449 4.26 35.24 -12.67
CA CYS A 449 4.57 36.24 -13.66
C CYS A 449 3.50 37.32 -13.73
N GLU A 450 3.81 38.57 -13.36
CA GLU A 450 2.87 39.70 -13.35
C GLU A 450 2.65 40.39 -14.70
N SER A 451 3.49 40.12 -15.70
CA SER A 451 3.35 40.77 -17.01
C SER A 451 2.27 40.09 -17.84
N SER A 452 1.23 40.83 -18.21
CA SER A 452 0.22 40.27 -19.09
C SER A 452 0.75 39.97 -20.49
N THR A 453 1.57 40.83 -21.06
CA THR A 453 2.15 40.61 -22.39
C THR A 453 3.08 39.40 -22.48
N LEU A 454 3.86 39.11 -21.42
CA LEU A 454 4.86 38.04 -21.48
C LEU A 454 4.29 36.65 -21.19
N CYS A 455 3.22 36.60 -20.39
CA CYS A 455 2.78 35.38 -19.71
C CYS A 455 1.30 35.09 -19.88
N GLU A 456 0.57 35.85 -20.70
CA GLU A 456 -0.74 35.43 -21.16
C GLU A 456 -0.61 34.36 -22.23
N PHE A 457 -1.43 33.33 -22.12
CA PHE A 457 -1.75 32.48 -23.24
C PHE A 457 -2.35 33.32 -24.38
N SER A 458 -1.91 33.06 -25.60
CA SER A 458 -2.51 33.68 -26.79
C SER A 458 -2.88 32.61 -27.80
N ILE A 459 -4.06 32.74 -28.39
CA ILE A 459 -4.47 31.94 -29.54
C ILE A 459 -3.58 32.18 -30.78
N MET A 460 -2.76 33.22 -30.77
CA MET A 460 -1.74 33.50 -31.79
C MET A 460 -0.41 32.79 -31.51
N ASP A 461 -0.22 32.25 -30.29
CA ASP A 461 0.91 31.41 -29.89
C ASP A 461 0.38 30.26 -29.02
N PRO A 462 -0.39 29.33 -29.62
CA PRO A 462 -1.18 28.35 -28.86
C PRO A 462 -0.32 27.27 -28.17
N ASN A 463 0.99 27.27 -28.41
CA ASN A 463 1.96 26.34 -27.83
C ASN A 463 2.55 26.83 -26.52
N LYS A 464 2.16 28.02 -26.04
CA LYS A 464 2.84 28.70 -24.93
C LYS A 464 1.89 29.08 -23.81
N ALA A 465 2.03 28.39 -22.67
CA ALA A 465 1.53 28.80 -21.36
C ALA A 465 2.68 28.64 -20.35
N PRO A 466 3.48 29.70 -20.11
CA PRO A 466 4.69 29.59 -19.32
C PRO A 466 4.38 29.61 -17.82
N TYR A 467 5.29 29.07 -17.01
CA TYR A 467 5.21 29.09 -15.54
C TYR A 467 4.02 28.31 -14.97
N ALA A 468 3.69 27.17 -15.59
CA ALA A 468 2.63 26.30 -15.12
C ALA A 468 3.13 25.35 -14.04
N ALA A 469 2.27 24.99 -13.08
CA ALA A 469 2.58 23.93 -12.13
C ALA A 469 2.80 22.61 -12.89
N VAL A 470 1.92 22.31 -13.84
CA VAL A 470 2.09 21.24 -14.82
C VAL A 470 1.91 21.82 -16.22
N SER A 471 2.96 21.74 -17.04
CA SER A 471 2.95 22.11 -18.46
C SER A 471 3.10 20.86 -19.31
N ALA A 472 2.06 20.48 -20.05
CA ALA A 472 2.03 19.28 -20.88
C ALA A 472 1.69 19.62 -22.33
N HIS A 473 2.69 19.54 -23.21
CA HIS A 473 2.56 19.91 -24.62
C HIS A 473 2.67 18.67 -25.51
N GLY A 474 1.74 18.49 -26.45
CA GLY A 474 1.66 17.30 -27.32
C GLY A 474 1.63 15.97 -26.56
N THR A 475 1.16 15.99 -25.31
CA THR A 475 1.25 14.86 -24.37
C THR A 475 -0.06 14.08 -24.37
N LYS A 476 0.04 12.75 -24.43
CA LYS A 476 -1.11 11.83 -24.35
C LYS A 476 -1.02 10.92 -23.13
N ASN A 477 -2.17 10.42 -22.69
CA ASN A 477 -2.29 9.55 -21.52
C ASN A 477 -1.73 10.18 -20.24
N LEU A 478 -2.04 11.47 -20.01
CA LEU A 478 -1.64 12.19 -18.80
C LEU A 478 -2.68 11.99 -17.70
N THR A 479 -2.25 11.59 -16.52
CA THR A 479 -3.06 11.60 -15.30
C THR A 479 -2.41 12.49 -14.25
N VAL A 480 -3.14 13.49 -13.75
CA VAL A 480 -2.80 14.25 -12.55
C VAL A 480 -3.86 13.94 -11.51
N ARG A 481 -3.45 13.40 -10.36
CA ARG A 481 -4.40 13.01 -9.31
C ARG A 481 -3.91 13.30 -7.91
N ASP A 482 -4.82 13.50 -6.96
CA ASP A 482 -4.48 13.72 -5.55
C ASP A 482 -3.36 14.76 -5.37
N THR A 483 -3.46 15.87 -6.10
CA THR A 483 -2.36 16.85 -6.25
C THR A 483 -2.83 18.23 -5.81
N GLN A 484 -2.00 18.89 -4.99
CA GLN A 484 -2.21 20.26 -4.53
C GLN A 484 -1.30 21.21 -5.28
N ILE A 485 -1.87 22.26 -5.85
CA ILE A 485 -1.18 23.30 -6.59
C ILE A 485 -1.51 24.64 -5.95
N ASP A 486 -0.49 25.43 -5.61
CA ASP A 486 -0.71 26.69 -4.91
C ASP A 486 0.30 27.78 -5.26
N SER A 487 -0.15 29.02 -5.42
CA SER A 487 0.74 30.17 -5.64
C SER A 487 1.59 30.00 -6.91
N VAL A 488 0.91 29.95 -8.05
CA VAL A 488 1.49 29.68 -9.38
C VAL A 488 0.98 30.67 -10.42
N THR A 489 1.64 30.75 -11.58
CA THR A 489 1.06 31.51 -12.71
C THR A 489 -0.10 30.73 -13.31
N TYR A 490 0.16 29.53 -13.85
CA TYR A 490 -0.88 28.60 -14.34
C TYR A 490 -0.93 27.37 -13.44
N GLY A 491 -2.12 26.79 -13.24
CA GLY A 491 -2.23 25.50 -12.55
C GLY A 491 -1.79 24.36 -13.46
N VAL A 492 -2.73 23.82 -14.25
CA VAL A 492 -2.47 22.76 -15.23
C VAL A 492 -2.71 23.30 -16.63
N PHE A 493 -1.66 23.30 -17.44
CA PHE A 493 -1.73 23.48 -18.88
C PHE A 493 -1.54 22.14 -19.58
N ALA A 494 -2.51 21.75 -20.42
CA ALA A 494 -2.33 20.65 -21.36
C ALA A 494 -2.84 21.03 -22.75
N GLY A 495 -1.95 21.00 -23.74
CA GLY A 495 -2.27 21.45 -25.09
C GLY A 495 -1.61 20.61 -26.17
N SER A 496 -2.27 20.48 -27.31
CA SER A 496 -1.70 19.86 -28.49
C SER A 496 -0.49 20.66 -29.00
N ALA A 497 0.47 19.97 -29.62
CA ALA A 497 1.49 20.63 -30.40
C ALA A 497 0.90 21.08 -31.73
N ILE A 498 0.99 22.37 -32.02
CA ILE A 498 0.40 23.00 -33.19
C ILE A 498 1.51 23.65 -34.02
N HIS A 499 1.59 23.30 -35.29
CA HIS A 499 2.43 23.99 -36.26
C HIS A 499 1.62 25.09 -36.94
N ASP A 500 2.05 26.34 -36.75
CA ASP A 500 1.41 27.57 -37.21
C ASP A 500 2.17 28.25 -38.36
N GLY A 501 3.17 27.58 -38.93
CA GLY A 501 3.93 28.08 -40.10
C GLY A 501 3.15 28.11 -41.41
N GLY A 502 1.95 27.51 -41.44
CA GLY A 502 1.02 27.49 -42.58
C GLY A 502 -0.40 27.82 -42.15
N TRP A 503 -1.26 28.19 -43.12
CA TRP A 503 -2.67 28.45 -42.89
C TRP A 503 -3.55 27.43 -43.63
N PRO A 504 -4.46 26.71 -42.95
CA PRO A 504 -4.68 26.75 -41.50
C PRO A 504 -3.54 26.08 -40.70
N PRO A 505 -3.35 26.43 -39.42
CA PRO A 505 -2.46 25.70 -38.52
C PRO A 505 -2.84 24.21 -38.44
N ALA A 506 -1.88 23.36 -38.13
CA ALA A 506 -2.08 21.91 -38.05
C ALA A 506 -1.61 21.34 -36.71
N ILE A 507 -2.37 20.40 -36.14
CA ILE A 507 -1.92 19.63 -34.97
C ILE A 507 -0.82 18.65 -35.42
N THR A 508 0.37 18.76 -34.83
CA THR A 508 1.46 17.78 -35.05
C THR A 508 1.41 16.65 -34.04
N ASP A 509 1.08 16.97 -32.79
CA ASP A 509 0.96 15.98 -31.71
C ASP A 509 -0.28 16.31 -30.87
N LEU A 510 -1.26 15.41 -30.93
CA LEU A 510 -2.53 15.60 -30.22
C LEU A 510 -2.36 15.35 -28.72
N ALA A 511 -2.71 16.36 -27.91
CA ALA A 511 -2.93 16.15 -26.48
C ALA A 511 -4.23 15.38 -26.29
N SER A 512 -4.14 14.16 -25.74
CA SER A 512 -5.32 13.31 -25.61
C SER A 512 -5.30 12.38 -24.41
N ASN A 513 -6.50 11.96 -23.96
CA ASN A 513 -6.67 11.13 -22.77
C ASN A 513 -6.04 11.80 -21.54
N ILE A 514 -6.50 13.01 -21.24
CA ILE A 514 -6.03 13.83 -20.13
C ILE A 514 -6.99 13.66 -18.96
N ARG A 515 -6.50 13.18 -17.82
CA ARG A 515 -7.29 12.96 -16.60
C ARG A 515 -6.79 13.83 -15.46
N LEU A 516 -7.64 14.70 -14.93
CA LEU A 516 -7.44 15.41 -13.67
C LEU A 516 -8.42 14.85 -12.64
N ASP A 517 -7.92 14.28 -11.55
CA ASP A 517 -8.75 13.58 -10.57
C ASP A 517 -8.38 13.94 -9.13
N ASN A 518 -9.27 14.63 -8.40
CA ASN A 518 -8.97 15.14 -7.06
C ASN A 518 -7.75 16.08 -7.07
N VAL A 519 -7.84 17.15 -7.88
CA VAL A 519 -6.80 18.17 -8.03
C VAL A 519 -7.32 19.48 -7.42
N ALA A 520 -6.55 20.04 -6.49
CA ALA A 520 -6.88 21.32 -5.86
C ALA A 520 -5.86 22.37 -6.29
N ILE A 521 -6.33 23.46 -6.86
CA ILE A 521 -5.55 24.61 -7.30
C ILE A 521 -6.03 25.83 -6.53
N SER A 522 -5.09 26.56 -5.91
CA SER A 522 -5.38 27.84 -5.27
C SER A 522 -4.36 28.89 -5.67
N ARG A 523 -4.79 30.15 -5.62
CA ARG A 523 -3.90 31.29 -5.85
C ARG A 523 -3.13 31.20 -7.18
N SER A 524 -3.82 30.79 -8.24
CA SER A 524 -3.28 30.87 -9.60
C SER A 524 -3.52 32.27 -10.17
N ARG A 525 -2.48 32.96 -10.63
CA ARG A 525 -2.63 34.31 -11.22
C ARG A 525 -3.34 34.27 -12.59
N ARG A 526 -3.16 33.17 -13.32
CA ARG A 526 -3.81 32.85 -14.59
C ARG A 526 -4.73 31.66 -14.41
N GLU A 527 -5.13 31.05 -15.51
CA GLU A 527 -5.99 29.88 -15.53
C GLU A 527 -5.50 28.78 -14.59
N GLY A 528 -6.39 28.33 -13.72
CA GLY A 528 -6.15 27.14 -12.90
C GLY A 528 -6.04 25.91 -13.80
N VAL A 529 -6.90 25.81 -14.81
CA VAL A 529 -6.79 24.79 -15.86
C VAL A 529 -6.97 25.43 -17.23
N LEU A 530 -5.98 25.23 -18.12
CA LEU A 530 -6.03 25.64 -19.52
C LEU A 530 -5.80 24.44 -20.42
N LEU A 531 -6.81 24.10 -21.22
CA LEU A 531 -6.77 23.02 -22.19
C LEU A 531 -6.88 23.57 -23.62
N VAL A 532 -5.93 23.21 -24.48
CA VAL A 532 -5.83 23.77 -25.83
C VAL A 532 -5.77 22.65 -26.86
N ALA A 533 -6.81 22.56 -27.69
CA ALA A 533 -6.98 21.53 -28.71
C ALA A 533 -6.81 20.11 -28.16
N ALA A 534 -7.29 19.84 -26.94
CA ALA A 534 -7.19 18.54 -26.29
C ALA A 534 -8.40 17.63 -26.63
N ASP A 535 -8.18 16.32 -26.71
CA ASP A 535 -9.22 15.32 -26.96
C ASP A 535 -9.34 14.33 -25.80
N LYS A 536 -10.56 13.86 -25.49
CA LYS A 536 -10.82 12.88 -24.41
C LYS A 536 -10.26 13.36 -23.07
N VAL A 537 -10.95 14.32 -22.48
CA VAL A 537 -10.56 14.92 -21.20
C VAL A 537 -11.52 14.48 -20.11
N GLU A 538 -10.99 14.06 -18.98
CA GLU A 538 -11.77 13.78 -17.77
C GLU A 538 -11.28 14.66 -16.62
N MET A 539 -12.18 15.44 -16.04
CA MET A 539 -11.92 16.27 -14.86
C MET A 539 -12.91 15.88 -13.76
N ASN A 540 -12.44 15.12 -12.78
CA ASN A 540 -13.23 14.67 -11.64
C ASN A 540 -12.72 15.34 -10.36
N LYS A 541 -13.60 15.99 -9.60
CA LYS A 541 -13.26 16.64 -8.32
C LYS A 541 -12.10 17.63 -8.45
N VAL A 542 -12.13 18.45 -9.50
CA VAL A 542 -11.19 19.55 -9.67
C VAL A 542 -11.72 20.77 -8.91
N THR A 543 -10.88 21.34 -8.05
CA THR A 543 -11.19 22.58 -7.32
C THR A 543 -10.22 23.67 -7.76
N VAL A 544 -10.73 24.83 -8.16
CA VAL A 544 -9.94 26.05 -8.37
C VAL A 544 -10.49 27.14 -7.44
N ASP A 545 -9.71 27.55 -6.45
CA ASP A 545 -10.09 28.57 -5.47
C ASP A 545 -9.14 29.78 -5.53
N ASN A 546 -9.61 30.82 -6.22
CA ASN A 546 -8.94 32.12 -6.31
C ASN A 546 -9.75 33.20 -5.61
N SER A 547 -10.59 32.84 -4.62
CA SER A 547 -11.37 33.82 -3.85
C SER A 547 -10.50 34.80 -3.05
N GLU A 548 -9.28 34.39 -2.68
CA GLU A 548 -8.31 35.22 -1.97
C GLU A 548 -7.33 35.98 -2.91
N GLN A 549 -7.42 35.78 -4.23
CA GLN A 549 -6.62 36.55 -5.18
C GLN A 549 -7.40 37.73 -5.77
N GLY A 550 -6.67 38.73 -6.26
CA GLY A 550 -7.23 39.70 -7.20
C GLY A 550 -7.89 38.95 -8.36
N LEU A 551 -9.04 39.44 -8.83
CA LEU A 551 -9.84 38.77 -9.87
C LEU A 551 -9.12 38.82 -11.23
N ASP A 552 -8.15 37.93 -11.40
CA ASP A 552 -7.28 37.81 -12.57
C ASP A 552 -7.58 36.49 -13.30
N MET A 553 -7.97 36.61 -14.58
CA MET A 553 -8.29 35.54 -15.54
C MET A 553 -9.38 34.54 -15.18
N ASP A 554 -9.70 33.70 -16.16
CA ASP A 554 -10.71 32.65 -16.07
C ASP A 554 -10.16 31.46 -15.29
N LEU A 555 -11.02 30.75 -14.54
CA LEU A 555 -10.54 29.66 -13.69
C LEU A 555 -10.24 28.39 -14.48
N VAL A 556 -11.16 28.00 -15.38
CA VAL A 556 -11.00 26.85 -16.29
C VAL A 556 -11.35 27.27 -17.70
N VAL A 557 -10.42 27.06 -18.64
CA VAL A 557 -10.59 27.39 -20.05
C VAL A 557 -10.43 26.14 -20.91
N LEU A 558 -11.47 25.81 -21.67
CA LEU A 558 -11.45 24.79 -22.72
C LEU A 558 -11.42 25.49 -24.07
N GLN A 559 -10.23 25.54 -24.67
CA GLN A 559 -9.99 26.15 -25.97
C GLN A 559 -9.86 25.05 -27.03
N GLY A 560 -10.80 24.97 -27.96
CA GLY A 560 -10.82 23.96 -29.02
C GLY A 560 -10.80 22.50 -28.54
N SER A 561 -11.24 22.22 -27.31
CA SER A 561 -11.08 20.90 -26.67
C SER A 561 -12.37 20.07 -26.74
N SER A 562 -12.25 18.78 -27.08
CA SER A 562 -13.39 17.92 -27.38
C SER A 562 -13.46 16.65 -26.54
N ASN A 563 -14.66 16.06 -26.47
CA ASN A 563 -14.92 14.83 -25.70
C ASN A 563 -14.55 14.99 -24.22
N VAL A 564 -15.12 16.01 -23.58
CA VAL A 564 -14.78 16.40 -22.22
C VAL A 564 -15.84 15.91 -21.24
N SER A 565 -15.42 15.33 -20.12
CA SER A 565 -16.27 14.96 -18.99
C SER A 565 -15.81 15.70 -17.74
N ILE A 566 -16.73 16.45 -17.10
CA ILE A 566 -16.50 17.17 -15.85
C ILE A 566 -17.45 16.63 -14.80
N THR A 567 -16.91 16.19 -13.65
CA THR A 567 -17.70 15.71 -12.51
C THR A 567 -17.26 16.34 -11.20
N ASP A 568 -18.23 16.80 -10.40
CA ASP A 568 -18.00 17.33 -9.04
C ASP A 568 -16.95 18.46 -8.96
N MET A 569 -16.98 19.41 -9.90
CA MET A 569 -16.04 20.53 -9.99
C MET A 569 -16.47 21.73 -9.14
N VAL A 570 -15.51 22.40 -8.49
CA VAL A 570 -15.74 23.60 -7.67
C VAL A 570 -14.84 24.74 -8.12
N LEU A 571 -15.42 25.88 -8.48
CA LEU A 571 -14.73 27.06 -8.99
C LEU A 571 -15.11 28.28 -8.15
N LYS A 572 -14.12 29.02 -7.63
CA LYS A 572 -14.37 30.19 -6.78
C LYS A 572 -13.48 31.37 -7.16
N GLY A 573 -14.09 32.55 -7.27
CA GLY A 573 -13.41 33.78 -7.68
C GLY A 573 -13.16 33.86 -9.19
N GLY A 574 -12.09 34.55 -9.60
CA GLY A 574 -11.70 34.70 -11.01
C GLY A 574 -12.62 35.61 -11.84
N ILE A 575 -12.32 35.75 -13.14
CA ILE A 575 -13.13 36.52 -14.10
C ILE A 575 -14.34 35.73 -14.54
N ASN A 576 -14.13 34.61 -15.24
CA ASN A 576 -15.16 33.62 -15.52
C ASN A 576 -14.84 32.31 -14.81
N GLY A 577 -15.87 31.56 -14.42
CA GLY A 577 -15.69 30.25 -13.81
C GLY A 577 -15.22 29.23 -14.85
N LEU A 578 -16.13 28.78 -15.70
CA LEU A 578 -15.85 27.87 -16.81
C LEU A 578 -16.00 28.59 -18.15
N MET A 579 -14.91 28.73 -18.88
CA MET A 579 -14.91 29.25 -20.25
C MET A 579 -14.79 28.11 -21.25
N LEU A 580 -15.72 28.08 -22.20
CA LEU A 580 -15.81 27.13 -23.29
C LEU A 580 -15.69 27.92 -24.58
N VAL A 581 -14.62 27.69 -25.33
CA VAL A 581 -14.28 28.56 -26.45
C VAL A 581 -13.69 27.81 -27.63
N SER A 582 -14.12 28.15 -28.84
CA SER A 582 -13.49 27.75 -30.10
C SER A 582 -12.80 28.97 -30.72
N SER A 583 -11.72 28.75 -31.47
CA SER A 583 -11.05 29.83 -32.22
C SER A 583 -10.77 29.36 -33.63
N THR A 584 -10.92 30.26 -34.60
CA THR A 584 -10.53 30.01 -36.00
C THR A 584 -9.06 30.15 -36.28
N THR A 585 -8.29 30.68 -35.33
CA THR A 585 -6.82 30.68 -35.41
C THR A 585 -6.22 29.34 -34.96
N LEU A 586 -7.04 28.42 -34.43
CA LEU A 586 -6.64 27.04 -34.17
C LEU A 586 -6.95 26.15 -35.38
N PRO A 587 -6.33 24.96 -35.46
CA PRO A 587 -6.65 23.96 -36.48
C PRO A 587 -8.16 23.73 -36.59
N HIS A 588 -8.69 23.51 -37.80
CA HIS A 588 -10.14 23.48 -38.03
C HIS A 588 -10.87 22.40 -37.22
N GLU A 589 -10.16 21.31 -36.93
CA GLU A 589 -10.59 20.20 -36.09
C GLU A 589 -10.66 20.53 -34.59
N ALA A 590 -9.98 21.58 -34.12
CA ALA A 590 -9.93 21.98 -32.71
C ALA A 590 -11.16 22.83 -32.32
N LYS A 591 -12.28 22.15 -32.08
CA LYS A 591 -13.55 22.77 -31.66
C LYS A 591 -13.90 22.35 -30.24
N THR A 592 -14.40 23.30 -29.44
CA THR A 592 -14.91 22.96 -28.10
C THR A 592 -16.29 22.33 -28.22
N THR A 593 -16.36 21.01 -28.06
CA THR A 593 -17.58 20.23 -28.30
C THR A 593 -17.62 18.88 -27.56
N ASN A 594 -18.81 18.28 -27.48
CA ASN A 594 -19.08 17.06 -26.73
C ASN A 594 -18.57 17.15 -25.29
N THR A 595 -19.00 18.21 -24.60
CA THR A 595 -18.63 18.47 -23.20
C THR A 595 -19.79 18.13 -22.30
N ASN A 596 -19.59 17.17 -21.40
CA ASN A 596 -20.57 16.73 -20.42
C ASN A 596 -20.14 17.19 -19.04
N VAL A 597 -20.95 18.01 -18.39
CA VAL A 597 -20.72 18.56 -17.05
C VAL A 597 -21.78 18.03 -16.11
N ASN A 598 -21.38 17.43 -15.00
CA ASN A 598 -22.29 16.95 -13.96
C ASN A 598 -21.78 17.31 -12.56
N GLY A 599 -22.46 18.20 -11.86
CA GLY A 599 -22.04 18.64 -10.52
C GLY A 599 -21.00 19.74 -10.55
N LEU A 600 -21.28 20.85 -11.25
CA LEU A 600 -20.42 22.04 -11.24
C LEU A 600 -20.95 23.07 -10.25
N GLN A 601 -20.07 23.57 -9.38
CA GLN A 601 -20.35 24.68 -8.47
C GLN A 601 -19.43 25.85 -8.78
N VAL A 602 -20.01 27.01 -9.05
CA VAL A 602 -19.29 28.25 -9.30
C VAL A 602 -19.74 29.32 -8.33
N ASP A 603 -18.81 30.01 -7.67
CA ASP A 603 -19.13 31.08 -6.72
C ASP A 603 -18.21 32.30 -6.88
N GLY A 604 -18.81 33.50 -6.88
CA GLY A 604 -18.06 34.75 -6.72
C GLY A 604 -17.18 35.17 -7.91
N THR A 605 -17.50 34.72 -9.14
CA THR A 605 -16.81 35.16 -10.37
C THR A 605 -17.08 36.63 -10.67
N ARG A 606 -16.12 37.39 -11.21
CA ARG A 606 -16.30 38.82 -11.56
C ARG A 606 -17.31 39.05 -12.68
N ASN A 607 -17.26 38.24 -13.73
CA ASN A 607 -18.03 38.42 -14.95
C ASN A 607 -19.11 37.33 -15.05
N ALA A 608 -18.77 36.14 -15.52
CA ALA A 608 -19.74 35.07 -15.74
C ALA A 608 -19.39 33.78 -14.97
N GLY A 609 -20.41 33.06 -14.49
CA GLY A 609 -20.20 31.71 -13.98
C GLY A 609 -19.72 30.76 -15.08
N ILE A 610 -20.40 30.79 -16.24
CA ILE A 610 -20.00 30.05 -17.46
C ILE A 610 -19.98 31.01 -18.66
N PHE A 611 -18.96 30.91 -19.51
CA PHE A 611 -18.82 31.69 -20.73
C PHE A 611 -18.75 30.76 -21.95
N PHE A 612 -19.65 30.93 -22.91
CA PHE A 612 -19.66 30.21 -24.19
C PHE A 612 -19.19 31.13 -25.32
N ASN A 613 -18.23 30.72 -26.14
CA ASN A 613 -17.63 31.56 -27.18
C ASN A 613 -17.23 30.77 -28.44
N PRO A 614 -18.01 30.90 -29.51
CA PRO A 614 -18.88 29.85 -30.03
C PRO A 614 -18.48 28.42 -29.70
N VAL A 615 -19.45 27.65 -29.21
CA VAL A 615 -19.28 26.21 -28.92
C VAL A 615 -20.54 25.45 -29.26
N SER A 616 -20.43 24.12 -29.34
CA SER A 616 -21.60 23.28 -29.55
C SER A 616 -21.56 21.93 -28.87
N GLY A 617 -22.72 21.32 -28.61
CA GLY A 617 -22.80 19.98 -28.05
C GLY A 617 -22.35 19.94 -26.59
N ILE A 618 -22.89 20.83 -25.77
CA ILE A 618 -22.56 20.94 -24.35
C ILE A 618 -23.76 20.47 -23.52
N ASN A 619 -23.53 19.59 -22.57
CA ASN A 619 -24.56 19.08 -21.66
C ASN A 619 -24.21 19.48 -20.23
N LEU A 620 -25.09 20.25 -19.59
CA LEU A 620 -24.91 20.75 -18.24
C LEU A 620 -25.94 20.12 -17.32
N LYS A 621 -25.46 19.39 -16.32
CA LYS A 621 -26.28 18.71 -15.33
C LYS A 621 -25.87 19.09 -13.90
N ASN A 622 -26.84 19.32 -13.03
CA ASN A 622 -26.60 19.65 -11.62
C ASN A 622 -25.58 20.80 -11.47
N VAL A 623 -25.83 21.93 -12.13
CA VAL A 623 -24.94 23.09 -12.11
C VAL A 623 -25.51 24.16 -11.18
N SER A 624 -24.68 24.70 -10.30
CA SER A 624 -25.02 25.82 -9.41
C SER A 624 -24.04 26.97 -9.62
N ILE A 625 -24.55 28.15 -9.90
CA ILE A 625 -23.78 29.39 -10.05
C ILE A 625 -24.31 30.39 -9.04
N THR A 626 -23.45 30.85 -8.13
CA THR A 626 -23.79 31.80 -7.06
C THR A 626 -22.94 33.06 -7.12
N ASN A 627 -23.53 34.20 -6.77
CA ASN A 627 -22.82 35.46 -6.56
C ASN A 627 -21.99 35.93 -7.76
N ALA A 628 -22.45 35.67 -8.99
CA ALA A 628 -21.75 36.12 -10.18
C ALA A 628 -21.81 37.65 -10.31
N GLY A 629 -20.64 38.27 -10.45
CA GLY A 629 -20.46 39.72 -10.47
C GLY A 629 -21.08 40.42 -11.67
N THR A 630 -21.45 39.69 -12.74
CA THR A 630 -22.26 40.22 -13.84
C THR A 630 -23.37 39.28 -14.28
N TYR A 631 -23.04 38.10 -14.80
CA TYR A 631 -24.01 37.17 -15.41
C TYR A 631 -23.86 35.77 -14.83
N GLY A 632 -24.95 35.00 -14.74
CA GLY A 632 -24.81 33.57 -14.47
C GLY A 632 -24.10 32.87 -15.62
N MET A 633 -24.61 33.05 -16.84
CA MET A 633 -23.99 32.53 -18.06
C MET A 633 -23.92 33.60 -19.16
N PHE A 634 -22.79 33.69 -19.85
CA PHE A 634 -22.57 34.54 -21.02
C PHE A 634 -22.58 33.68 -22.28
N VAL A 635 -23.52 33.94 -23.18
CA VAL A 635 -23.72 33.21 -24.43
C VAL A 635 -23.27 34.12 -25.58
N TYR A 636 -22.08 33.85 -26.12
CA TYR A 636 -21.51 34.60 -27.24
C TYR A 636 -21.48 33.75 -28.51
N GLY A 637 -22.42 34.02 -29.41
CA GLY A 637 -22.42 33.50 -30.77
C GLY A 637 -21.79 34.51 -31.74
N ASP A 638 -21.35 34.00 -32.88
CA ASP A 638 -20.83 34.81 -33.97
C ASP A 638 -21.70 34.71 -35.23
N ASP A 639 -22.36 35.82 -35.57
CA ASP A 639 -23.22 35.96 -36.76
C ASP A 639 -22.46 35.77 -38.08
N TRP A 640 -21.14 35.98 -38.07
CA TRP A 640 -20.33 35.94 -39.29
C TRP A 640 -19.65 34.58 -39.51
N GLY A 641 -19.72 33.67 -38.53
CA GLY A 641 -19.10 32.34 -38.58
C GLY A 641 -17.57 32.31 -38.46
N TYR A 642 -16.91 33.47 -38.38
CA TYR A 642 -15.46 33.63 -38.20
C TYR A 642 -14.93 33.17 -36.84
N LEU A 643 -15.76 32.95 -35.83
CA LEU A 643 -15.37 32.46 -34.50
C LEU A 643 -15.98 31.08 -34.19
N GLY A 644 -16.63 30.45 -35.17
CA GLY A 644 -17.27 29.14 -35.02
C GLY A 644 -18.79 29.14 -35.15
N GLY A 645 -19.41 30.30 -35.37
CA GLY A 645 -20.84 30.43 -35.63
C GLY A 645 -21.69 30.57 -34.36
N PRO A 646 -22.90 30.01 -34.31
CA PRO A 646 -23.77 30.11 -33.15
C PRO A 646 -23.29 29.28 -31.96
N VAL A 647 -23.70 29.67 -30.75
CA VAL A 647 -23.68 28.74 -29.60
C VAL A 647 -24.82 27.75 -29.76
N ALA A 648 -24.51 26.48 -30.02
CA ALA A 648 -25.48 25.53 -30.54
C ALA A 648 -25.59 24.23 -29.72
N ASN A 649 -26.75 23.59 -29.71
CA ASN A 649 -26.95 22.24 -29.15
C ASN A 649 -26.50 22.15 -27.67
N ILE A 650 -27.08 22.99 -26.82
CA ILE A 650 -26.76 23.04 -25.38
C ILE A 650 -27.95 22.49 -24.59
N THR A 651 -27.68 21.52 -23.71
CA THR A 651 -28.70 20.92 -22.84
C THR A 651 -28.50 21.34 -21.39
N PHE A 652 -29.59 21.69 -20.70
CA PHE A 652 -29.62 22.10 -19.30
C PHE A 652 -30.53 21.16 -18.48
N ASP A 653 -29.96 20.46 -17.49
CA ASP A 653 -30.68 19.61 -16.52
C ASP A 653 -30.33 20.05 -15.10
N LYS A 654 -31.29 20.61 -14.36
CA LYS A 654 -31.10 21.12 -12.98
C LYS A 654 -29.96 22.14 -12.89
N VAL A 655 -30.10 23.21 -13.66
CA VAL A 655 -29.19 24.37 -13.60
C VAL A 655 -29.83 25.47 -12.75
N VAL A 656 -29.08 25.95 -11.76
CA VAL A 656 -29.51 27.00 -10.85
C VAL A 656 -28.52 28.15 -10.89
N ILE A 657 -29.04 29.36 -11.09
CA ILE A 657 -28.31 30.62 -11.03
C ILE A 657 -28.93 31.47 -9.92
N ASP A 658 -28.10 31.91 -8.99
CA ASP A 658 -28.53 32.62 -7.79
C ASP A 658 -27.63 33.83 -7.53
N HIS A 659 -28.22 35.01 -7.28
CA HIS A 659 -27.47 36.25 -7.01
C HIS A 659 -26.46 36.65 -8.11
N ALA A 660 -26.81 36.50 -9.39
CA ALA A 660 -26.07 37.19 -10.44
C ALA A 660 -26.42 38.70 -10.42
N SER A 661 -25.43 39.58 -10.59
CA SER A 661 -25.63 41.02 -10.35
C SER A 661 -26.46 41.73 -11.43
N LYS A 662 -26.46 41.25 -12.68
CA LYS A 662 -27.22 41.85 -13.79
C LYS A 662 -28.31 40.93 -14.33
N ALA A 663 -27.96 39.71 -14.74
CA ALA A 663 -28.91 38.78 -15.33
C ALA A 663 -28.47 37.32 -15.18
N GLY A 664 -29.42 36.39 -15.21
CA GLY A 664 -29.12 34.95 -15.23
C GLY A 664 -28.38 34.56 -16.50
N LEU A 665 -28.97 34.87 -17.65
CA LEU A 665 -28.40 34.63 -18.98
C LEU A 665 -28.11 35.94 -19.71
N TYR A 666 -27.00 36.02 -20.43
CA TYR A 666 -26.71 37.11 -21.35
C TYR A 666 -26.48 36.59 -22.76
N PHE A 667 -27.22 37.11 -23.74
CA PHE A 667 -27.12 36.72 -25.14
C PHE A 667 -26.47 37.83 -25.96
N MET A 668 -25.42 37.47 -26.69
CA MET A 668 -24.75 38.31 -27.68
C MET A 668 -24.49 37.49 -28.94
N GLY A 669 -25.20 37.80 -30.02
CA GLY A 669 -25.16 37.02 -31.27
C GLY A 669 -26.09 35.79 -31.26
N PRO A 670 -25.94 34.89 -32.23
CA PRO A 670 -26.89 33.82 -32.48
C PRO A 670 -26.67 32.60 -31.59
N SER A 671 -27.78 32.02 -31.14
CA SER A 671 -27.80 30.75 -30.42
C SER A 671 -28.80 29.80 -31.06
N GLU A 672 -28.48 28.50 -31.05
CA GLU A 672 -29.28 27.47 -31.73
C GLU A 672 -29.52 26.27 -30.83
N ASP A 673 -30.74 25.74 -30.81
CA ASP A 673 -31.05 24.45 -30.18
C ASP A 673 -30.62 24.36 -28.69
N LEU A 674 -30.98 25.39 -27.93
CA LEU A 674 -30.83 25.41 -26.47
C LEU A 674 -32.03 24.69 -25.84
N THR A 675 -31.80 23.66 -25.04
CA THR A 675 -32.87 22.80 -24.51
C THR A 675 -32.75 22.57 -23.01
N GLY A 676 -33.87 22.60 -22.28
CA GLY A 676 -33.92 22.29 -20.86
C GLY A 676 -34.53 23.40 -20.01
N ASP A 677 -34.29 23.36 -18.70
CA ASP A 677 -34.81 24.35 -17.74
C ASP A 677 -33.71 24.92 -16.85
N ILE A 678 -33.73 26.24 -16.70
CA ILE A 678 -32.80 27.00 -15.87
C ILE A 678 -33.61 27.77 -14.83
N THR A 679 -33.28 27.56 -13.56
CA THR A 679 -33.83 28.33 -12.45
C THR A 679 -32.94 29.53 -12.17
N VAL A 680 -33.49 30.74 -12.29
CA VAL A 680 -32.82 31.99 -11.95
C VAL A 680 -33.53 32.62 -10.76
N ARG A 681 -32.80 32.88 -9.67
CA ARG A 681 -33.38 33.51 -8.47
C ARG A 681 -32.46 34.57 -7.88
N ASN A 682 -33.04 35.47 -7.08
CA ASN A 682 -32.35 36.60 -6.44
C ASN A 682 -31.44 37.40 -7.39
N THR A 683 -31.81 37.43 -8.68
CA THR A 683 -31.05 38.03 -9.77
C THR A 683 -31.96 39.05 -10.44
N PRO A 684 -31.52 40.28 -10.79
CA PRO A 684 -32.42 41.34 -11.25
C PRO A 684 -33.21 41.02 -12.53
N ARG A 685 -32.66 40.18 -13.41
CA ARG A 685 -33.31 39.73 -14.65
C ARG A 685 -33.04 38.24 -14.91
N ASP A 686 -34.04 37.53 -15.43
CA ASP A 686 -33.86 36.15 -15.92
C ASP A 686 -32.81 36.10 -17.03
N CYS A 687 -32.92 37.01 -18.00
CA CYS A 687 -32.03 37.12 -19.15
C CYS A 687 -31.85 38.58 -19.58
N LYS A 688 -30.80 38.83 -20.39
CA LYS A 688 -30.54 40.11 -21.02
C LYS A 688 -29.92 39.92 -22.42
N SER A 689 -30.29 40.78 -23.35
CA SER A 689 -29.76 40.92 -24.71
C SER A 689 -29.71 42.41 -25.01
N ASP A 690 -28.51 42.95 -25.25
CA ASP A 690 -28.34 44.36 -25.62
C ASP A 690 -27.80 44.44 -27.06
N PRO A 691 -28.11 45.50 -27.82
CA PRO A 691 -27.35 45.81 -29.03
C PRO A 691 -25.87 45.98 -28.66
N SER A 692 -24.99 45.21 -29.29
CA SER A 692 -23.56 45.29 -28.99
C SER A 692 -22.99 46.71 -29.20
N TRP A 693 -21.79 46.95 -28.67
CA TRP A 693 -21.00 48.17 -28.87
C TRP A 693 -20.69 48.50 -30.35
N MET A 694 -20.94 47.55 -31.27
CA MET A 694 -20.87 47.73 -32.72
C MET A 694 -22.24 48.03 -33.37
N GLY A 695 -23.29 48.24 -32.58
CA GLY A 695 -24.62 48.64 -33.05
C GLY A 695 -25.42 47.57 -33.81
N GLY A 696 -24.91 46.32 -33.91
CA GLY A 696 -25.49 45.31 -34.81
C GLY A 696 -25.66 43.87 -34.28
N LEU A 697 -25.05 43.50 -33.15
CA LEU A 697 -25.19 42.13 -32.60
C LEU A 697 -26.14 42.17 -31.40
N SER A 698 -27.44 41.98 -31.63
CA SER A 698 -28.38 41.60 -30.58
C SER A 698 -28.39 40.09 -30.43
N GLY A 699 -28.58 39.57 -29.22
CA GLY A 699 -28.79 38.14 -29.01
C GLY A 699 -30.00 37.63 -29.77
N SER A 700 -29.88 36.50 -30.46
CA SER A 700 -30.98 35.79 -31.11
C SER A 700 -30.98 34.31 -30.75
N ILE A 701 -32.16 33.68 -30.78
CA ILE A 701 -32.32 32.25 -30.53
C ILE A 701 -33.12 31.64 -31.67
N THR A 702 -32.61 30.55 -32.24
CA THR A 702 -33.32 29.66 -33.17
C THR A 702 -33.49 28.29 -32.51
N GLN A 703 -34.65 27.65 -32.70
CA GLN A 703 -34.97 26.35 -32.10
C GLN A 703 -35.57 25.44 -33.17
N SER A 704 -34.99 24.26 -33.35
CA SER A 704 -35.53 23.17 -34.16
C SER A 704 -36.72 22.49 -33.45
N PRO A 705 -37.60 21.77 -34.18
CA PRO A 705 -38.69 21.03 -33.55
C PRO A 705 -38.19 20.06 -32.47
N GLY A 706 -38.69 20.23 -31.24
CA GLY A 706 -38.31 19.41 -30.08
C GLY A 706 -37.26 20.07 -29.16
N SER A 707 -36.62 21.16 -29.59
CA SER A 707 -35.73 21.97 -28.76
C SER A 707 -36.53 23.08 -28.06
N THR A 708 -36.41 23.19 -26.73
CA THR A 708 -37.14 24.19 -25.95
C THR A 708 -36.34 24.58 -24.71
N LEU A 709 -36.03 25.87 -24.58
CA LEU A 709 -35.41 26.44 -23.40
C LEU A 709 -36.47 27.07 -22.50
N LEU A 710 -36.51 26.64 -21.24
CA LEU A 710 -37.29 27.25 -20.18
C LEU A 710 -36.37 28.02 -19.24
N VAL A 711 -36.80 29.21 -18.85
CA VAL A 711 -36.17 29.99 -17.77
C VAL A 711 -37.26 30.36 -16.79
N ASN A 712 -37.14 29.83 -15.56
CA ASN A 712 -38.17 29.91 -14.52
C ASN A 712 -39.53 29.40 -15.00
N GLY A 713 -39.54 28.26 -15.70
CA GLY A 713 -40.76 27.61 -16.22
C GLY A 713 -41.44 28.32 -17.39
N LYS A 714 -40.85 29.39 -17.94
CA LYS A 714 -41.36 30.11 -19.11
C LYS A 714 -40.44 29.91 -20.30
N GLU A 715 -41.02 29.70 -21.48
CA GLU A 715 -40.28 29.52 -22.72
C GLU A 715 -39.47 30.76 -23.13
N LEU A 716 -38.23 30.52 -23.53
CA LEU A 716 -37.34 31.50 -24.13
C LEU A 716 -36.92 30.99 -25.52
N GLY A 717 -37.49 31.59 -26.56
CA GLY A 717 -37.32 31.17 -27.95
C GLY A 717 -37.40 32.33 -28.94
N PRO A 718 -37.46 32.05 -30.25
CA PRO A 718 -37.36 33.06 -31.30
C PRO A 718 -38.40 34.19 -31.19
N THR A 719 -39.61 33.88 -30.71
CA THR A 719 -40.72 34.84 -30.60
C THR A 719 -40.77 35.56 -29.25
N THR A 720 -40.01 35.10 -28.24
CA THR A 720 -40.08 35.62 -26.86
C THR A 720 -38.80 36.30 -26.39
N ILE A 721 -37.66 36.08 -27.08
CA ILE A 721 -36.36 36.62 -26.66
C ILE A 721 -36.35 38.15 -26.57
N ASP A 722 -36.86 38.86 -27.57
CA ASP A 722 -36.86 40.32 -27.58
C ASP A 722 -37.67 40.90 -26.43
N GLY A 723 -38.86 40.34 -26.16
CA GLY A 723 -39.74 40.82 -25.09
C GLY A 723 -39.29 40.43 -23.68
N ARG A 724 -38.48 39.38 -23.53
CA ARG A 724 -38.00 38.89 -22.23
C ARG A 724 -36.60 39.38 -21.86
N CYS A 725 -35.73 39.53 -22.85
CA CYS A 725 -34.32 39.82 -22.63
C CYS A 725 -33.89 41.21 -23.12
N GLY A 726 -34.70 41.91 -23.93
CA GLY A 726 -34.37 43.24 -24.47
C GLY A 726 -34.32 44.41 -23.49
#